data_AF-X5YJ20-F1
#
_entry.id   AF-X5YJ20-F1
#
_cell.length_a   1.000
_cell.length_b   1.000
_cell.length_c   1.000
_cell.angle_alpha   90.00
_cell.angle_beta   90.00
_cell.angle_gamma   90.00
#
_symmetry.space_group_name_H-M   'P 1'
#
loop_
_entity.id
_entity.type
_entity.pdbx_description
1 polymer ?
#
loop_
_entity_poly.entity_id
_entity_poly.type
_entity_poly.pdbx_seq_one_letter_code
_entity_poly.pdbx_strand_id
1 'polypeptide(L)'
;MSDELATGTETETPADFISLSDIRIAHLELMRIASSNEAVDPSMSRSDKAGAETTEASIDNTAPDAQAIRDFLAKARRAGSTIARESDRRAAQRILDYWSAELVTRPGITSADVSPVRLASFAGGGGLETTEPIAVAVDSESASREINDSGTVAIAVPESMAVATKDGAESGDGFASDDELSSDELTERFRIRVAAQARQWKNTGYPGYLLRGEALKEAAELPQGPDIAEFVEASAKAETDSQKQRDRSKNILIALFAILAAILGATTYFAYVQRNDAVDARKDAETTASEVAKLNGKLSTALEKTEDARQRAEAALAVAEKKAEDAAKTLAEQQATQATLRSAILLVVEQLKLGSVSLDKLAPDLRQGVLVELAGQVKSGEVALDQLPAPLRAALEPLLGKDIDKQPNVLSGYKVDFIGATIGLPRITDDLANDAVAPPLDYINYSLVMGRTHRMAIYSAVNLDRSQRLPLQFTASRLKPDSRLSVDYQPRPNWYFRADRPWLAARFASASDIAWGPEFAGDPATAALKLAQYASFLPNTMPQPRTFYGSRWVPLENWVRSQHNPLANRVTIFSGPVFRPADQPVDGVPVPYAYWKLAVSSVSAAVKGEVREPEFEVDAFFIPADATGAFNVEQYRLPVAELERLTSLNFDPLIEWTDSLKNRGPNGTAADELAARVKLLDGANDALRGDLIAVLEDADLPVVERQKVVAALVEMAGLQSISGLTPAGRRNVLETLLGVPPELWERPDWLAVFAGARRAVADLALSAADGQTVVGEQDRNALNTLKDRLRIQQSPQTVYVQFAGMAREDAGALSAKMRALGWGIPNPGEERVAAAAGKNEVRYNPYNDADRGAAELLAADLTVAAGRLVTARAVPIIKANTLEIWTSI
;
A
#
# COMPACT_ATOMS: atom_id res chain seq x y z
N MET A 1 -25.32 -61.79 -3.15
CA MET A 1 -25.24 -60.93 -1.96
C MET A 1 -24.37 -59.75 -2.34
N SER A 2 -24.87 -58.56 -2.63
CA SER A 2 -26.24 -58.09 -2.69
C SER A 2 -26.28 -56.92 -3.67
N ASP A 3 -27.42 -56.82 -4.34
CA ASP A 3 -27.84 -55.72 -5.20
C ASP A 3 -27.37 -54.33 -4.74
N GLU A 4 -26.71 -53.69 -5.70
CA GLU A 4 -26.80 -52.28 -6.05
C GLU A 4 -28.21 -51.72 -5.79
N LEU A 5 -28.40 -51.12 -4.61
CA LEU A 5 -29.62 -50.42 -4.23
C LEU A 5 -29.45 -48.93 -4.47
N ALA A 6 -30.11 -48.47 -5.53
CA ALA A 6 -30.52 -47.10 -5.73
C ALA A 6 -31.28 -46.57 -4.49
N THR A 7 -30.73 -45.52 -3.88
CA THR A 7 -31.48 -44.50 -3.15
C THR A 7 -31.25 -43.22 -3.95
N GLY A 8 -32.20 -42.81 -4.77
CA GLY A 8 -33.36 -42.08 -4.28
C GLY A 8 -33.11 -40.62 -4.62
N THR A 9 -33.67 -40.20 -5.76
CA THR A 9 -33.81 -38.80 -6.17
C THR A 9 -34.58 -38.04 -5.10
N GLU A 10 -33.85 -37.42 -4.17
CA GLU A 10 -34.35 -36.22 -3.51
C GLU A 10 -34.09 -35.06 -4.46
N THR A 11 -35.18 -34.57 -5.05
CA THR A 11 -35.23 -33.22 -5.59
C THR A 11 -34.89 -32.25 -4.46
N GLU A 12 -33.61 -31.93 -4.30
CA GLU A 12 -33.16 -30.85 -3.42
C GLU A 12 -33.87 -29.57 -3.85
N THR A 13 -34.78 -29.09 -3.00
CA THR A 13 -35.20 -27.69 -2.95
C THR A 13 -33.95 -26.81 -3.05
N PRO A 14 -33.85 -25.87 -4.01
CA PRO A 14 -32.62 -25.10 -4.20
C PRO A 14 -32.36 -24.27 -2.96
N ALA A 15 -31.25 -24.57 -2.26
CA ALA A 15 -30.87 -24.00 -0.97
C ALA A 15 -31.12 -22.48 -0.89
N ASP A 16 -31.81 -22.05 0.17
CA ASP A 16 -31.96 -20.63 0.49
C ASP A 16 -30.61 -20.06 0.97
N PHE A 17 -30.31 -18.81 0.62
CA PHE A 17 -29.08 -18.14 1.04
C PHE A 17 -29.11 -17.87 2.55
N ILE A 18 -28.05 -18.24 3.27
CA ILE A 18 -27.93 -18.05 4.74
C ILE A 18 -26.69 -17.22 5.13
N SER A 19 -25.87 -16.83 4.16
CA SER A 19 -24.66 -16.04 4.39
C SER A 19 -24.37 -15.06 3.25
N LEU A 20 -23.49 -14.08 3.50
CA LEU A 20 -22.97 -13.20 2.44
C LEU A 20 -22.22 -13.99 1.36
N SER A 21 -21.53 -15.07 1.74
CA SER A 21 -20.81 -15.93 0.79
C SER A 21 -21.75 -16.58 -0.21
N ASP A 22 -22.91 -17.06 0.23
CA ASP A 22 -23.93 -17.67 -0.66
C ASP A 22 -24.47 -16.63 -1.65
N ILE A 23 -24.77 -15.42 -1.17
CA ILE A 23 -25.21 -14.29 -2.00
C ILE A 23 -24.13 -13.94 -3.03
N ARG A 24 -22.85 -13.93 -2.63
CA ARG A 24 -21.73 -13.57 -3.51
C ARG A 24 -21.48 -14.63 -4.58
N ILE A 25 -21.53 -15.91 -4.23
CA ILE A 25 -21.39 -17.03 -5.17
C ILE A 25 -22.54 -16.97 -6.20
N ALA A 26 -23.78 -16.83 -5.74
CA ALA A 26 -24.93 -16.73 -6.63
C ALA A 26 -24.89 -15.45 -7.49
N HIS A 27 -24.41 -14.32 -6.96
CA HIS A 27 -24.20 -13.09 -7.72
C HIS A 27 -23.18 -13.30 -8.85
N LEU A 28 -22.06 -13.98 -8.58
CA LEU A 28 -21.04 -14.26 -9.60
C LEU A 28 -21.57 -15.19 -10.70
N GLU A 29 -22.37 -16.20 -10.37
CA GLU A 29 -23.03 -17.03 -11.37
C GLU A 29 -24.05 -16.24 -12.20
N LEU A 30 -24.87 -15.40 -11.57
CA LEU A 30 -25.85 -14.57 -12.30
C LEU A 30 -25.15 -13.54 -13.21
N MET A 31 -24.00 -12.98 -12.79
CA MET A 31 -23.14 -12.13 -13.62
C MET A 31 -22.53 -12.91 -14.80
N ARG A 32 -22.07 -14.14 -14.57
CA ARG A 32 -21.52 -15.01 -15.61
C ARG A 32 -22.55 -15.25 -16.72
N ILE A 33 -23.78 -15.59 -16.35
CA ILE A 33 -24.89 -15.78 -17.29
C ILE A 33 -25.19 -14.46 -18.04
N ALA A 34 -25.16 -13.31 -17.36
CA ALA A 34 -25.39 -12.01 -18.00
C ALA A 34 -24.30 -11.62 -19.02
N SER A 35 -23.04 -11.98 -18.76
CA SER A 35 -21.88 -11.65 -19.61
C SER A 35 -21.74 -12.50 -20.88
N SER A 36 -22.45 -13.63 -20.98
CA SER A 36 -22.24 -14.62 -22.05
C SER A 36 -22.83 -14.21 -23.41
N ASN A 37 -23.58 -13.10 -23.51
CA ASN A 37 -24.31 -12.68 -24.71
C ASN A 37 -23.83 -11.37 -25.37
N GLU A 38 -22.76 -10.73 -24.91
CA GLU A 38 -22.18 -9.54 -25.57
C GLU A 38 -21.17 -9.87 -26.70
N ALA A 39 -20.94 -11.16 -26.98
CA ALA A 39 -19.95 -11.61 -27.96
C ALA A 39 -20.55 -12.30 -29.20
N VAL A 40 -21.50 -11.67 -29.92
CA VAL A 40 -21.83 -12.03 -31.32
C VAL A 40 -22.21 -10.77 -32.12
N ASP A 41 -21.30 -10.28 -32.96
CA ASP A 41 -21.56 -9.28 -34.01
C ASP A 41 -22.14 -10.01 -35.27
N PRO A 42 -23.29 -9.60 -35.84
CA PRO A 42 -23.88 -10.24 -37.02
C PRO A 42 -23.17 -9.96 -38.35
N SER A 43 -22.03 -9.28 -38.37
CA SER A 43 -21.43 -8.72 -39.59
C SER A 43 -20.12 -9.36 -40.07
N MET A 44 -19.90 -10.68 -39.92
CA MET A 44 -18.85 -11.35 -40.71
C MET A 44 -19.26 -12.74 -41.20
N SER A 45 -19.54 -12.79 -42.51
CA SER A 45 -19.57 -14.01 -43.31
C SER A 45 -18.15 -14.54 -43.50
N ARG A 46 -17.90 -15.79 -43.10
CA ARG A 46 -16.85 -16.62 -43.67
C ARG A 46 -17.39 -18.00 -44.04
N SER A 47 -17.19 -18.30 -45.32
CA SER A 47 -17.53 -19.53 -46.04
C SER A 47 -16.66 -20.71 -45.61
N ASP A 48 -17.35 -21.82 -45.30
CA ASP A 48 -17.09 -23.23 -45.59
C ASP A 48 -15.79 -23.98 -45.21
N LYS A 49 -16.06 -25.07 -44.46
CA LYS A 49 -15.58 -26.48 -44.55
C LYS A 49 -14.53 -27.00 -43.55
N ALA A 50 -15.05 -27.88 -42.66
CA ALA A 50 -14.69 -29.29 -42.45
C ALA A 50 -14.36 -29.71 -40.99
N GLY A 51 -15.19 -30.61 -40.44
CA GLY A 51 -14.69 -31.81 -39.75
C GLY A 51 -14.85 -31.94 -38.22
N ALA A 52 -15.91 -32.66 -37.82
CA ALA A 52 -15.98 -33.68 -36.76
C ALA A 52 -15.96 -33.30 -35.25
N GLU A 53 -17.15 -33.46 -34.66
CA GLU A 53 -17.50 -34.20 -33.42
C GLU A 53 -16.72 -33.94 -32.12
N THR A 54 -17.40 -33.36 -31.12
CA THR A 54 -17.69 -34.06 -29.84
C THR A 54 -18.69 -33.27 -28.97
N THR A 55 -19.85 -33.93 -28.76
CA THR A 55 -20.70 -33.97 -27.55
C THR A 55 -21.11 -32.69 -26.82
N GLU A 56 -22.36 -32.29 -27.08
CA GLU A 56 -23.14 -31.30 -26.32
C GLU A 56 -23.36 -31.72 -24.85
N ALA A 57 -22.95 -30.86 -23.93
CA ALA A 57 -23.69 -30.59 -22.70
C ALA A 57 -24.21 -29.14 -22.83
N SER A 58 -25.51 -29.03 -23.11
CA SER A 58 -26.23 -27.77 -23.32
C SER A 58 -26.16 -26.89 -22.07
N ILE A 59 -25.37 -25.81 -22.15
CA ILE A 59 -25.49 -24.65 -21.26
C ILE A 59 -26.31 -23.64 -22.06
N ASP A 60 -27.53 -23.41 -21.61
CA ASP A 60 -28.48 -22.48 -22.22
C ASP A 60 -27.93 -21.05 -22.07
N ASN A 61 -27.30 -20.53 -23.12
CA ASN A 61 -26.72 -19.19 -23.18
C ASN A 61 -27.82 -18.15 -23.45
N THR A 62 -28.74 -18.01 -22.50
CA THR A 62 -29.69 -16.89 -22.46
C THR A 62 -29.34 -16.00 -21.29
N ALA A 63 -29.20 -14.69 -21.53
CA ALA A 63 -29.08 -13.69 -20.46
C ALA A 63 -30.15 -13.96 -19.39
N PRO A 64 -29.86 -13.78 -18.09
CA PRO A 64 -30.79 -14.12 -17.04
C PRO A 64 -32.09 -13.34 -17.26
N ASP A 65 -33.20 -14.07 -17.33
CA ASP A 65 -34.50 -13.44 -17.53
C ASP A 65 -34.91 -12.65 -16.27
N ALA A 66 -35.94 -11.80 -16.41
CA ALA A 66 -36.44 -11.01 -15.28
C ALA A 66 -36.86 -11.90 -14.10
N GLN A 67 -37.24 -13.15 -14.34
CA GLN A 67 -37.64 -14.09 -13.31
C GLN A 67 -36.46 -14.61 -12.49
N ALA A 68 -35.34 -14.96 -13.13
CA ALA A 68 -34.12 -15.40 -12.45
C ALA A 68 -33.56 -14.30 -11.52
N ILE A 69 -33.62 -13.03 -11.95
CA ILE A 69 -33.23 -11.90 -11.11
C ILE A 69 -34.20 -11.71 -9.94
N ARG A 70 -35.53 -11.83 -10.16
CA ARG A 70 -36.53 -11.79 -9.08
C ARG A 70 -36.30 -12.88 -8.04
N ASP A 71 -36.01 -14.10 -8.47
CA ASP A 71 -35.76 -15.24 -7.58
C ASP A 71 -34.48 -15.04 -6.77
N PHE A 72 -33.41 -14.52 -7.40
CA PHE A 72 -32.18 -14.13 -6.70
C PHE A 72 -32.45 -13.07 -5.63
N LEU A 73 -33.15 -11.98 -5.98
CA LEU A 73 -33.47 -10.89 -5.04
C LEU A 73 -34.32 -11.38 -3.86
N ALA A 74 -35.28 -12.28 -4.10
CA ALA A 74 -36.12 -12.86 -3.06
C ALA A 74 -35.32 -13.75 -2.08
N LYS A 75 -34.36 -14.55 -2.58
CA LYS A 75 -33.48 -15.36 -1.72
C LYS A 75 -32.50 -14.49 -0.93
N ALA A 76 -31.87 -13.51 -1.58
CA ALA A 76 -30.89 -12.63 -0.95
C ALA A 76 -31.52 -11.71 0.10
N ARG A 77 -32.78 -11.27 -0.11
CA ARG A 77 -33.55 -10.55 0.91
C ARG A 77 -33.75 -11.39 2.18
N ARG A 78 -34.16 -12.66 2.05
CA ARG A 78 -34.44 -13.55 3.18
C ARG A 78 -33.18 -13.87 4.01
N ALA A 79 -32.03 -14.03 3.34
CA ALA A 79 -30.73 -14.20 3.97
C ALA A 79 -30.39 -13.08 4.97
N GLY A 80 -30.92 -11.87 4.77
CA GLY A 80 -30.78 -10.77 5.72
C GLY A 80 -31.13 -11.14 7.15
N SER A 81 -32.10 -12.03 7.38
CA SER A 81 -32.45 -12.47 8.73
C SER A 81 -31.32 -13.22 9.47
N THR A 82 -30.37 -13.77 8.72
CA THR A 82 -29.24 -14.58 9.22
C THR A 82 -27.89 -13.85 9.23
N ILE A 83 -27.75 -12.73 8.51
CA ILE A 83 -26.50 -11.97 8.44
C ILE A 83 -26.43 -10.97 9.59
N ALA A 84 -25.62 -11.26 10.60
CA ALA A 84 -25.51 -10.47 11.83
C ALA A 84 -24.63 -9.20 11.68
N ARG A 85 -23.51 -9.29 10.94
CA ARG A 85 -22.51 -8.21 10.86
C ARG A 85 -22.98 -7.09 9.95
N GLU A 86 -22.95 -5.84 10.43
CA GLU A 86 -23.39 -4.67 9.67
C GLU A 86 -22.56 -4.40 8.40
N SER A 87 -21.26 -4.72 8.40
CA SER A 87 -20.42 -4.68 7.19
C SER A 87 -20.94 -5.63 6.10
N ASP A 88 -21.30 -6.85 6.50
CA ASP A 88 -21.70 -7.93 5.61
C ASP A 88 -23.13 -7.67 5.09
N ARG A 89 -24.00 -7.11 5.95
CA ARG A 89 -25.33 -6.63 5.57
C ARG A 89 -25.25 -5.50 4.55
N ARG A 90 -24.34 -4.53 4.73
CA ARG A 90 -24.10 -3.46 3.74
C ARG A 90 -23.58 -4.02 2.42
N ALA A 91 -22.67 -4.99 2.45
CA ALA A 91 -22.17 -5.64 1.24
C ALA A 91 -23.27 -6.42 0.51
N ALA A 92 -24.09 -7.18 1.24
CA ALA A 92 -25.25 -7.88 0.68
C ALA A 92 -26.26 -6.89 0.08
N GLN A 93 -26.58 -5.80 0.78
CA GLN A 93 -27.52 -4.79 0.28
C GLN A 93 -27.06 -4.14 -1.04
N ARG A 94 -25.75 -3.87 -1.20
CA ARG A 94 -25.20 -3.36 -2.48
C ARG A 94 -25.44 -4.33 -3.65
N ILE A 95 -25.34 -5.64 -3.39
CA ILE A 95 -25.62 -6.67 -4.41
C ILE A 95 -27.11 -6.69 -4.77
N LEU A 96 -28.01 -6.53 -3.79
CA LEU A 96 -29.45 -6.39 -4.05
C LEU A 96 -29.77 -5.11 -4.83
N ASP A 97 -29.13 -3.98 -4.49
CA ASP A 97 -29.35 -2.71 -5.18
C ASP A 97 -28.90 -2.79 -6.65
N TYR A 98 -27.76 -3.43 -6.92
CA TYR A 98 -27.28 -3.69 -8.28
C TYR A 98 -28.29 -4.49 -9.10
N TRP A 99 -28.73 -5.64 -8.59
CA TRP A 99 -29.67 -6.49 -9.32
C TRP A 99 -31.09 -5.92 -9.38
N SER A 100 -31.49 -5.07 -8.43
CA SER A 100 -32.76 -4.32 -8.52
C SER A 100 -32.70 -3.29 -9.64
N ALA A 101 -31.57 -2.59 -9.79
CA ALA A 101 -31.36 -1.66 -10.92
C ALA A 101 -31.33 -2.41 -12.26
N GLU A 102 -30.66 -3.57 -12.30
CA GLU A 102 -30.60 -4.41 -13.49
C GLU A 102 -31.95 -5.04 -13.86
N LEU A 103 -32.79 -5.39 -12.89
CA LEU A 103 -34.14 -5.90 -13.15
C LEU A 103 -35.01 -4.88 -13.90
N VAL A 104 -34.89 -3.59 -13.56
CA VAL A 104 -35.65 -2.50 -14.18
C VAL A 104 -35.35 -2.35 -15.68
N THR A 105 -34.19 -2.82 -16.15
CA THR A 105 -33.81 -2.75 -17.57
C THR A 105 -34.35 -3.94 -18.39
N ARG A 106 -34.98 -4.94 -17.76
CA ARG A 106 -35.39 -6.20 -18.43
C ARG A 106 -36.82 -6.15 -18.98
N PRO A 107 -37.11 -6.84 -20.09
CA PRO A 107 -38.50 -7.00 -20.58
C PRO A 107 -39.37 -7.75 -19.56
N GLY A 108 -40.62 -7.33 -19.36
CA GLY A 108 -41.56 -8.00 -18.45
C GLY A 108 -41.50 -7.56 -16.98
N ILE A 109 -41.03 -6.32 -16.71
CA ILE A 109 -41.10 -5.72 -15.36
C ILE A 109 -42.55 -5.46 -14.93
N THR A 110 -42.79 -5.58 -13.63
CA THR A 110 -44.03 -5.21 -12.96
C THR A 110 -43.85 -3.93 -12.14
N SER A 111 -44.93 -3.28 -11.72
CA SER A 111 -44.85 -2.09 -10.83
C SER A 111 -44.15 -2.39 -9.49
N ALA A 112 -44.15 -3.65 -9.05
CA ALA A 112 -43.44 -4.08 -7.84
C ALA A 112 -41.91 -4.11 -8.02
N ASP A 113 -41.41 -4.27 -9.25
CA ASP A 113 -39.98 -4.42 -9.57
C ASP A 113 -39.24 -3.06 -9.58
N VAL A 114 -39.97 -1.94 -9.54
CA VAL A 114 -39.41 -0.57 -9.53
C VAL A 114 -38.99 -0.12 -8.12
N SER A 115 -39.41 -0.86 -7.09
CA SER A 115 -39.03 -0.56 -5.70
C SER A 115 -37.77 -1.32 -5.29
N PRO A 116 -36.70 -0.66 -4.81
CA PRO A 116 -35.47 -1.33 -4.44
C PRO A 116 -35.69 -2.34 -3.32
N VAL A 117 -35.23 -3.57 -3.53
CA VAL A 117 -35.40 -4.67 -2.57
C VAL A 117 -34.45 -4.47 -1.39
N ARG A 118 -35.02 -4.40 -0.18
CA ARG A 118 -34.26 -4.27 1.07
C ARG A 118 -34.01 -5.61 1.73
N LEU A 119 -32.81 -5.81 2.26
CA LEU A 119 -32.41 -6.96 3.06
C LEU A 119 -33.31 -7.09 4.30
N ALA A 120 -33.74 -8.30 4.68
CA ALA A 120 -34.56 -8.51 5.88
C ALA A 120 -33.77 -8.19 7.17
N SER A 121 -34.44 -7.66 8.19
CA SER A 121 -33.86 -7.39 9.52
C SER A 121 -33.30 -8.66 10.17
N PHE A 122 -32.17 -8.55 10.88
CA PHE A 122 -31.51 -9.67 11.56
C PHE A 122 -32.39 -10.23 12.69
N ALA A 123 -32.49 -11.56 12.80
CA ALA A 123 -33.37 -12.24 13.76
C ALA A 123 -32.78 -12.41 15.18
N GLY A 124 -31.50 -12.10 15.40
CA GLY A 124 -30.80 -12.30 16.67
C GLY A 124 -30.58 -11.00 17.46
N GLY A 125 -31.62 -10.46 18.08
CA GLY A 125 -31.47 -9.30 18.96
C GLY A 125 -32.79 -8.87 19.60
N GLY A 126 -33.09 -9.44 20.76
CA GLY A 126 -34.12 -8.91 21.64
C GLY A 126 -33.61 -7.68 22.42
N GLY A 127 -34.37 -6.59 22.35
CA GLY A 127 -34.55 -5.66 23.46
C GLY A 127 -33.67 -4.40 23.52
N LEU A 128 -34.11 -3.32 22.87
CA LEU A 128 -34.55 -2.11 23.56
C LEU A 128 -35.68 -1.48 22.74
N GLU A 129 -36.91 -1.72 23.21
CA GLU A 129 -38.13 -1.07 22.77
C GLU A 129 -38.08 0.43 23.09
N THR A 130 -38.51 1.26 22.15
CA THR A 130 -39.56 2.23 22.47
C THR A 130 -40.61 2.25 21.36
N THR A 131 -41.81 1.82 21.76
CA THR A 131 -43.15 2.07 21.17
C THR A 131 -43.51 1.34 19.88
N GLU A 132 -44.15 0.18 20.07
CA GLU A 132 -45.11 -0.45 19.17
C GLU A 132 -46.56 0.06 19.51
N PRO A 133 -47.63 -0.32 18.80
CA PRO A 133 -48.09 0.23 17.53
C PRO A 133 -49.55 0.76 17.60
N ILE A 134 -49.95 1.63 16.66
CA ILE A 134 -51.37 1.72 16.27
C ILE A 134 -51.51 0.95 14.97
N ALA A 135 -52.19 -0.18 15.08
CA ALA A 135 -52.64 -0.99 13.96
C ALA A 135 -53.60 -0.20 13.06
N VAL A 136 -53.39 -0.30 11.76
CA VAL A 136 -54.49 -0.32 10.79
C VAL A 136 -54.22 -1.47 9.84
N ALA A 137 -55.04 -2.50 9.97
CA ALA A 137 -55.13 -3.58 9.02
C ALA A 137 -56.38 -3.36 8.15
N VAL A 138 -56.17 -3.58 6.86
CA VAL A 138 -57.10 -4.07 5.81
C VAL A 138 -58.27 -3.18 5.39
N ASP A 139 -58.20 -2.68 4.16
CA ASP A 139 -59.05 -3.11 3.02
C ASP A 139 -58.65 -2.27 1.79
N SER A 140 -57.92 -2.86 0.83
CA SER A 140 -58.44 -3.51 -0.38
C SER A 140 -58.80 -2.53 -1.51
N GLU A 141 -58.15 -2.78 -2.64
CA GLU A 141 -58.48 -2.36 -4.00
C GLU A 141 -58.04 -0.99 -4.49
N SER A 142 -56.89 -1.06 -5.17
CA SER A 142 -56.47 -0.26 -6.30
C SER A 142 -57.56 -0.14 -7.39
N ALA A 143 -57.73 1.06 -7.92
CA ALA A 143 -57.92 1.24 -9.36
C ALA A 143 -56.82 2.19 -9.85
N SER A 144 -55.95 1.66 -10.69
CA SER A 144 -54.89 2.39 -11.38
C SER A 144 -55.42 2.98 -12.69
N ARG A 145 -54.92 4.18 -13.03
CA ARG A 145 -54.58 4.65 -14.41
C ARG A 145 -55.78 4.80 -15.40
N GLU A 146 -55.81 5.70 -16.38
CA GLU A 146 -54.79 6.51 -17.06
C GLU A 146 -55.50 7.53 -17.99
N ILE A 147 -54.90 8.72 -18.13
CA ILE A 147 -54.55 9.43 -19.38
C ILE A 147 -55.61 9.78 -20.47
N ASN A 148 -55.64 11.10 -20.75
CA ASN A 148 -55.85 11.88 -21.99
C ASN A 148 -57.22 12.08 -22.66
N ASP A 149 -57.62 13.35 -22.66
CA ASP A 149 -57.77 14.31 -23.78
C ASP A 149 -58.58 13.96 -25.06
N SER A 150 -59.37 14.97 -25.45
CA SER A 150 -60.14 15.18 -26.69
C SER A 150 -61.44 14.40 -26.91
N GLY A 151 -62.51 15.15 -27.21
CA GLY A 151 -63.69 14.62 -27.92
C GLY A 151 -65.03 15.06 -27.34
N THR A 152 -65.47 16.25 -27.72
CA THR A 152 -66.89 16.61 -27.91
C THR A 152 -67.84 15.42 -28.05
N VAL A 153 -68.92 15.39 -27.27
CA VAL A 153 -70.28 15.13 -27.79
C VAL A 153 -71.29 15.81 -26.86
N ALA A 154 -71.99 16.78 -27.44
CA ALA A 154 -73.26 17.27 -26.94
C ALA A 154 -74.33 16.17 -27.03
N ILE A 155 -75.15 16.01 -25.99
CA ILE A 155 -76.46 15.38 -26.13
C ILE A 155 -77.48 16.39 -25.59
N ALA A 156 -78.17 16.97 -26.56
CA ALA A 156 -79.36 17.79 -26.40
C ALA A 156 -80.55 16.96 -25.89
N VAL A 157 -81.59 17.66 -25.43
CA VAL A 157 -83.01 17.52 -25.81
C VAL A 157 -83.87 18.22 -24.73
N PRO A 158 -84.91 19.02 -25.08
CA PRO A 158 -85.17 19.79 -26.30
C PRO A 158 -85.63 21.25 -26.03
N GLU A 159 -85.75 21.99 -27.13
CA GLU A 159 -86.42 23.29 -27.27
C GLU A 159 -87.92 23.26 -26.93
N SER A 160 -88.41 24.43 -26.46
CA SER A 160 -89.66 25.12 -26.82
C SER A 160 -90.03 26.00 -25.60
N MET A 161 -90.44 27.26 -25.70
CA MET A 161 -91.05 28.00 -26.80
C MET A 161 -90.93 29.52 -26.51
N ALA A 162 -91.04 30.31 -27.58
CA ALA A 162 -91.19 31.77 -27.63
C ALA A 162 -92.20 32.34 -26.61
N VAL A 163 -92.20 33.64 -26.27
CA VAL A 163 -92.78 34.76 -27.04
C VAL A 163 -92.43 36.04 -26.23
N ALA A 164 -91.63 36.97 -26.72
CA ALA A 164 -91.96 38.13 -27.55
C ALA A 164 -92.99 39.15 -26.96
N THR A 165 -92.44 40.31 -26.61
CA THR A 165 -92.92 41.68 -26.91
C THR A 165 -94.10 42.34 -26.17
N LYS A 166 -93.72 43.50 -25.57
CA LYS A 166 -94.23 44.87 -25.78
C LYS A 166 -95.56 45.36 -25.19
N ASP A 167 -95.40 46.60 -24.71
CA ASP A 167 -96.30 47.76 -24.75
C ASP A 167 -97.62 47.68 -23.97
N GLY A 168 -97.94 48.80 -23.31
CA GLY A 168 -99.34 49.17 -23.11
C GLY A 168 -99.71 49.45 -21.67
N ALA A 169 -99.89 50.73 -21.39
CA ALA A 169 -100.46 51.31 -20.20
C ALA A 169 -101.94 50.91 -19.94
N GLU A 170 -102.42 51.39 -18.79
CA GLU A 170 -103.82 51.70 -18.43
C GLU A 170 -104.73 50.51 -18.07
N SER A 171 -105.66 50.60 -17.10
CA SER A 171 -106.11 51.67 -16.21
C SER A 171 -107.11 51.06 -15.20
N GLY A 172 -107.43 51.79 -14.14
CA GLY A 172 -108.71 51.65 -13.41
C GLY A 172 -108.60 51.36 -11.92
N ASP A 173 -108.36 52.38 -11.08
CA ASP A 173 -109.44 53.18 -10.45
C ASP A 173 -108.97 53.91 -9.18
N GLY A 174 -108.87 55.24 -9.29
CA GLY A 174 -109.62 56.15 -8.42
C GLY A 174 -109.10 56.47 -7.01
N PHE A 175 -107.96 57.17 -6.88
CA PHE A 175 -107.75 58.19 -5.83
C PHE A 175 -106.83 59.29 -6.38
N ALA A 176 -107.18 60.56 -6.14
CA ALA A 176 -106.58 61.76 -6.74
C ALA A 176 -105.03 61.81 -6.62
N SER A 177 -104.35 62.09 -7.75
CA SER A 177 -102.89 62.18 -7.88
C SER A 177 -102.31 63.51 -7.40
N ASP A 178 -101.09 63.46 -6.85
CA ASP A 178 -100.35 64.54 -6.16
C ASP A 178 -100.03 65.80 -7.01
N ASP A 179 -100.46 65.87 -8.28
CA ASP A 179 -100.18 66.98 -9.22
C ASP A 179 -101.14 68.18 -9.11
N GLU A 180 -102.15 68.13 -8.22
CA GLU A 180 -103.03 69.28 -7.92
C GLU A 180 -102.73 69.93 -6.54
N LEU A 181 -101.63 69.56 -5.88
CA LEU A 181 -101.28 70.04 -4.53
C LEU A 181 -100.25 71.18 -4.56
N SER A 182 -100.45 72.19 -3.71
CA SER A 182 -99.51 73.30 -3.51
C SER A 182 -98.16 72.81 -2.95
N SER A 183 -97.05 73.52 -3.25
CA SER A 183 -95.72 73.26 -2.65
C SER A 183 -95.76 73.21 -1.11
N ASP A 184 -96.66 73.97 -0.50
CA ASP A 184 -96.87 73.96 0.95
C ASP A 184 -97.55 72.67 1.43
N GLU A 185 -98.44 72.07 0.62
CA GLU A 185 -99.13 70.81 0.94
C GLU A 185 -98.20 69.59 0.78
N LEU A 186 -97.30 69.60 -0.21
CA LEU A 186 -96.28 68.56 -0.39
C LEU A 186 -95.25 68.59 0.75
N THR A 187 -94.83 69.79 1.18
CA THR A 187 -93.93 69.97 2.33
C THR A 187 -94.58 69.46 3.62
N GLU A 188 -95.86 69.74 3.82
CA GLU A 188 -96.58 69.27 5.01
C GLU A 188 -96.82 67.75 4.98
N ARG A 189 -97.10 67.15 3.82
CA ARG A 189 -97.18 65.68 3.67
C ARG A 189 -95.84 64.99 3.93
N PHE A 190 -94.73 65.56 3.44
CA PHE A 190 -93.39 65.05 3.72
C PHE A 190 -93.06 65.17 5.21
N ARG A 191 -93.39 66.30 5.84
CA ARG A 191 -93.25 66.51 7.28
C ARG A 191 -94.05 65.50 8.09
N ILE A 192 -95.29 65.19 7.70
CA ILE A 192 -96.12 64.16 8.35
C ILE A 192 -95.47 62.77 8.23
N ARG A 193 -94.91 62.43 7.06
CA ARG A 193 -94.22 61.14 6.84
C ARG A 193 -92.96 61.02 7.70
N VAL A 194 -92.13 62.05 7.72
CA VAL A 194 -90.91 62.10 8.55
C VAL A 194 -91.27 62.08 10.04
N ALA A 195 -92.32 62.80 10.46
CA ALA A 195 -92.80 62.78 11.85
C ALA A 195 -93.34 61.41 12.27
N ALA A 196 -94.07 60.72 11.38
CA ALA A 196 -94.55 59.36 11.63
C ALA A 196 -93.39 58.36 11.76
N GLN A 197 -92.37 58.49 10.89
CA GLN A 197 -91.19 57.63 10.91
C GLN A 197 -90.30 57.91 12.14
N ALA A 198 -90.16 59.18 12.54
CA ALA A 198 -89.48 59.59 13.75
C ALA A 198 -90.15 58.99 15.00
N ARG A 199 -91.49 58.98 15.05
CA ARG A 199 -92.25 58.33 16.14
C ARG A 199 -92.10 56.81 16.13
N GLN A 200 -92.12 56.17 14.95
CA GLN A 200 -91.88 54.73 14.85
C GLN A 200 -90.47 54.35 15.31
N TRP A 201 -89.45 55.11 14.92
CA TRP A 201 -88.09 54.92 15.40
C TRP A 201 -87.98 55.13 16.90
N LYS A 202 -88.56 56.21 17.45
CA LYS A 202 -88.52 56.51 18.88
C LYS A 202 -89.21 55.44 19.74
N ASN A 203 -90.28 54.83 19.23
CA ASN A 203 -91.00 53.76 19.93
C ASN A 203 -90.32 52.38 19.81
N THR A 204 -89.55 52.13 18.76
CA THR A 204 -89.02 50.77 18.46
C THR A 204 -87.50 50.67 18.63
N GLY A 205 -86.77 51.78 18.56
CA GLY A 205 -85.31 51.82 18.49
C GLY A 205 -84.70 51.13 17.26
N TYR A 206 -85.52 50.69 16.28
CA TYR A 206 -85.04 49.86 15.19
C TYR A 206 -84.22 50.69 14.18
N PRO A 207 -82.94 50.34 13.91
CA PRO A 207 -82.05 51.14 13.06
C PRO A 207 -82.51 51.27 11.60
N GLY A 208 -83.38 50.37 11.13
CA GLY A 208 -83.91 50.41 9.77
C GLY A 208 -84.85 51.59 9.49
N TYR A 209 -85.29 52.31 10.53
CA TYR A 209 -86.04 53.55 10.36
C TYR A 209 -85.15 54.77 10.16
N LEU A 210 -83.87 54.71 10.50
CA LEU A 210 -82.96 55.85 10.38
C LEU A 210 -82.75 56.23 8.91
N LEU A 211 -82.77 57.53 8.63
CA LEU A 211 -82.57 58.07 7.28
C LEU A 211 -81.09 58.02 6.90
N ARG A 212 -80.81 57.97 5.60
CA ARG A 212 -79.47 57.99 5.02
C ARG A 212 -79.45 58.84 3.76
N GLY A 213 -78.31 59.42 3.42
CA GLY A 213 -78.13 60.12 2.15
C GLY A 213 -79.05 61.33 1.99
N GLU A 214 -79.68 61.47 0.83
CA GLU A 214 -80.50 62.66 0.50
C GLU A 214 -81.73 62.83 1.40
N ALA A 215 -82.39 61.72 1.79
CA ALA A 215 -83.54 61.78 2.69
C ALA A 215 -83.18 62.33 4.09
N LEU A 216 -81.94 62.09 4.56
CA LEU A 216 -81.44 62.68 5.81
C LEU A 216 -81.20 64.19 5.67
N LYS A 217 -80.70 64.63 4.51
CA LYS A 217 -80.46 66.06 4.23
C LYS A 217 -81.78 66.83 4.14
N GLU A 218 -82.75 66.29 3.41
CA GLU A 218 -84.08 66.91 3.27
C GLU A 218 -84.86 66.97 4.60
N ALA A 219 -84.75 65.94 5.44
CA ALA A 219 -85.38 65.94 6.76
C ALA A 219 -84.79 66.98 7.73
N ALA A 220 -83.51 67.36 7.55
CA ALA A 220 -82.84 68.36 8.38
C ALA A 220 -83.31 69.80 8.11
N GLU A 221 -83.88 70.07 6.93
CA GLU A 221 -84.29 71.41 6.48
C GLU A 221 -85.72 71.80 6.88
N LEU A 222 -86.52 70.88 7.43
CA LEU A 222 -87.90 71.13 7.86
C LEU A 222 -88.00 71.95 9.18
N PRO A 223 -89.10 72.70 9.43
CA PRO A 223 -89.34 73.34 10.74
C PRO A 223 -89.57 72.28 11.83
N GLN A 224 -88.68 72.19 12.81
CA GLN A 224 -88.59 71.01 13.67
C GLN A 224 -89.52 71.05 14.88
N GLY A 225 -90.27 69.98 15.09
CA GLY A 225 -90.77 69.59 16.42
C GLY A 225 -89.74 68.71 17.13
N PRO A 226 -89.78 68.59 18.47
CA PRO A 226 -88.74 67.91 19.26
C PRO A 226 -88.48 66.45 18.85
N ASP A 227 -89.49 65.72 18.36
CA ASP A 227 -89.33 64.32 17.95
C ASP A 227 -88.58 64.14 16.61
N ILE A 228 -88.66 65.11 15.69
CA ILE A 228 -88.00 65.00 14.37
C ILE A 228 -86.52 65.34 14.50
N ALA A 229 -86.16 66.31 15.35
CA ALA A 229 -84.78 66.70 15.58
C ALA A 229 -83.93 65.54 16.16
N GLU A 230 -84.46 64.82 17.15
CA GLU A 230 -83.80 63.66 17.77
C GLU A 230 -83.57 62.52 16.76
N PHE A 231 -84.54 62.31 15.86
CA PHE A 231 -84.47 61.29 14.81
C PHE A 231 -83.45 61.61 13.71
N VAL A 232 -83.34 62.87 13.30
CA VAL A 232 -82.34 63.34 12.33
C VAL A 232 -80.92 63.19 12.90
N GLU A 233 -80.72 63.54 14.17
CA GLU A 233 -79.41 63.40 14.83
C GLU A 233 -78.96 61.92 14.95
N ALA A 234 -79.87 61.04 15.36
CA ALA A 234 -79.58 59.60 15.43
C ALA A 234 -79.29 59.00 14.04
N SER A 235 -79.96 59.49 13.01
CA SER A 235 -79.75 59.06 11.62
C SER A 235 -78.38 59.48 11.09
N ALA A 236 -77.95 60.72 11.38
CA ALA A 236 -76.63 61.22 11.01
C ALA A 236 -75.47 60.46 11.70
N LYS A 237 -75.65 60.11 12.98
CA LYS A 237 -74.66 59.32 13.73
C LYS A 237 -74.49 57.92 13.15
N ALA A 238 -75.59 57.24 12.81
CA ALA A 238 -75.55 55.90 12.23
C ALA A 238 -74.92 55.86 10.83
N GLU A 239 -75.11 56.90 10.01
CA GLU A 239 -74.47 57.00 8.70
C GLU A 239 -72.94 57.14 8.80
N THR A 240 -72.46 57.92 9.77
CA THR A 240 -71.02 58.13 10.02
C THR A 240 -70.31 56.86 10.50
N ASP A 241 -70.94 56.08 11.38
CA ASP A 241 -70.36 54.83 11.89
C ASP A 241 -70.30 53.72 10.83
N SER A 242 -71.29 53.67 9.94
CA SER A 242 -71.34 52.73 8.81
C SER A 242 -70.22 52.99 7.79
N GLN A 243 -69.90 54.25 7.51
CA GLN A 243 -68.79 54.60 6.61
C GLN A 243 -67.43 54.16 7.17
N LYS A 244 -67.17 54.39 8.47
CA LYS A 244 -65.92 53.97 9.11
C LYS A 244 -65.68 52.45 9.08
N GLN A 245 -66.73 51.64 9.18
CA GLN A 245 -66.60 50.18 9.08
C GLN A 245 -66.23 49.71 7.67
N ARG A 246 -66.76 50.36 6.63
CA ARG A 246 -66.44 50.03 5.23
C ARG A 246 -64.97 50.31 4.91
N ASP A 247 -64.45 51.45 5.36
CA ASP A 247 -63.05 51.82 5.10
C ASP A 247 -62.05 50.92 5.82
N ARG A 248 -62.33 50.52 7.08
CA ARG A 248 -61.51 49.54 7.79
C ARG A 248 -61.47 48.19 7.09
N SER A 249 -62.63 47.71 6.63
CA SER A 249 -62.74 46.41 5.95
C SER A 249 -61.97 46.41 4.62
N LYS A 250 -62.02 47.52 3.87
CA LYS A 250 -61.27 47.68 2.62
C LYS A 250 -59.75 47.68 2.84
N ASN A 251 -59.26 48.36 3.87
CA ASN A 251 -57.83 48.44 4.15
C ASN A 251 -57.22 47.10 4.61
N ILE A 252 -57.98 46.29 5.35
CA ILE A 252 -57.53 44.94 5.76
C ILE A 252 -57.39 44.03 4.53
N LEU A 253 -58.32 44.10 3.58
CA LEU A 253 -58.29 43.26 2.38
C LEU A 253 -57.06 43.57 1.51
N ILE A 254 -56.72 44.85 1.34
CA ILE A 254 -55.55 45.29 0.57
C ILE A 254 -54.25 44.76 1.20
N ALA A 255 -54.13 44.80 2.52
CA ALA A 255 -52.95 44.29 3.23
C ALA A 255 -52.78 42.78 3.04
N LEU A 256 -53.87 42.01 3.08
CA LEU A 256 -53.83 40.55 2.86
C LEU A 256 -53.37 40.18 1.45
N PHE A 257 -53.85 40.90 0.42
CA PHE A 257 -53.41 40.67 -0.96
C PHE A 257 -51.92 40.99 -1.18
N ALA A 258 -51.40 42.04 -0.52
CA ALA A 258 -49.98 42.38 -0.62
C ALA A 258 -49.06 41.30 -0.02
N ILE A 259 -49.46 40.72 1.11
CA ILE A 259 -48.72 39.62 1.76
C ILE A 259 -48.72 38.37 0.87
N LEU A 260 -49.86 38.02 0.28
CA LEU A 260 -49.98 36.85 -0.59
C LEU A 260 -49.08 36.96 -1.83
N ALA A 261 -49.01 38.16 -2.43
CA ALA A 261 -48.14 38.42 -3.58
C ALA A 261 -46.64 38.28 -3.23
N ALA A 262 -46.24 38.73 -2.04
CA ALA A 262 -44.85 38.60 -1.59
C ALA A 262 -44.43 37.13 -1.39
N ILE A 263 -45.31 36.31 -0.81
CA ILE A 263 -45.06 34.86 -0.64
C ILE A 263 -44.93 34.15 -1.99
N LEU A 264 -45.80 34.49 -2.95
CA LEU A 264 -45.75 33.91 -4.28
C LEU A 264 -44.47 34.29 -5.04
N GLY A 265 -43.99 35.54 -4.89
CA GLY A 265 -42.71 35.99 -5.45
C GLY A 265 -41.50 35.27 -4.83
N ALA A 266 -41.49 35.09 -3.51
CA ALA A 266 -40.41 34.40 -2.81
C ALA A 266 -40.33 32.91 -3.18
N THR A 267 -41.47 32.24 -3.29
CA THR A 267 -41.55 30.81 -3.65
C THR A 267 -41.13 30.56 -5.10
N THR A 268 -41.55 31.42 -6.04
CA THR A 268 -41.11 31.32 -7.44
C THR A 268 -39.61 31.62 -7.61
N TYR A 269 -39.07 32.59 -6.87
CA TYR A 269 -37.64 32.87 -6.87
C TYR A 269 -36.83 31.68 -6.32
N PHE A 270 -37.26 31.09 -5.21
CA PHE A 270 -36.58 29.92 -4.62
C PHE A 270 -36.60 28.71 -5.56
N ALA A 271 -37.74 28.44 -6.22
CA ALA A 271 -37.84 27.36 -7.21
C ALA A 271 -36.95 27.59 -8.44
N TYR A 272 -36.78 28.83 -8.87
CA TYR A 272 -35.90 29.20 -9.98
C TYR A 272 -34.41 28.93 -9.64
N VAL A 273 -33.97 29.33 -8.45
CA VAL A 273 -32.60 29.09 -7.98
C VAL A 273 -32.33 27.59 -7.86
N GLN A 274 -33.22 26.84 -7.23
CA GLN A 274 -33.07 25.39 -7.03
C GLN A 274 -32.97 24.61 -8.34
N ARG A 275 -33.69 25.06 -9.39
CA ARG A 275 -33.63 24.47 -10.73
C ARG A 275 -32.30 24.73 -11.41
N ASN A 276 -31.74 25.93 -11.28
CA ASN A 276 -30.45 26.26 -11.90
C ASN A 276 -29.30 25.50 -11.22
N ASP A 277 -29.31 25.43 -9.88
CA ASP A 277 -28.31 24.65 -9.13
C ASP A 277 -28.35 23.15 -9.52
N ALA A 278 -29.54 22.60 -9.77
CA ALA A 278 -29.69 21.21 -10.21
C ALA A 278 -29.19 20.97 -11.66
N VAL A 279 -29.28 21.97 -12.54
CA VAL A 279 -28.77 21.89 -13.91
C VAL A 279 -27.25 21.97 -13.94
N ASP A 280 -26.67 22.86 -13.13
CA ASP A 280 -25.22 22.99 -13.01
C ASP A 280 -24.60 21.73 -12.36
N ALA A 281 -25.20 21.21 -11.29
CA ALA A 281 -24.78 19.96 -10.66
C ALA A 281 -24.84 18.75 -11.62
N ARG A 282 -25.83 18.71 -12.51
CA ARG A 282 -25.94 17.66 -13.53
C ARG A 282 -24.84 17.76 -14.58
N LYS A 283 -24.50 18.98 -15.01
CA LYS A 283 -23.42 19.22 -15.98
C LYS A 283 -22.06 18.83 -15.39
N ASP A 284 -21.82 19.16 -14.13
CA ASP A 284 -20.60 18.76 -13.42
C ASP A 284 -20.52 17.23 -13.24
N ALA A 285 -21.65 16.58 -12.96
CA ALA A 285 -21.73 15.12 -12.86
C ALA A 285 -21.47 14.41 -14.20
N GLU A 286 -21.99 14.93 -15.31
CA GLU A 286 -21.73 14.40 -16.67
C GLU A 286 -20.26 14.56 -17.06
N THR A 287 -19.63 15.68 -16.70
CA THR A 287 -18.21 15.94 -16.96
C THR A 287 -17.33 14.98 -16.16
N THR A 288 -17.64 14.80 -14.88
CA THR A 288 -16.95 13.87 -13.98
C THR A 288 -17.11 12.42 -14.44
N ALA A 289 -18.30 12.01 -14.86
CA ALA A 289 -18.56 10.66 -15.37
C ALA A 289 -17.76 10.35 -16.66
N SER A 290 -17.63 11.34 -17.56
CA SER A 290 -16.82 11.21 -18.77
C SER A 290 -15.32 11.07 -18.48
N GLU A 291 -14.81 11.82 -17.49
CA GLU A 291 -13.43 11.70 -17.04
C GLU A 291 -13.13 10.35 -16.38
N VAL A 292 -14.05 9.86 -15.54
CA VAL A 292 -13.95 8.53 -14.92
C VAL A 292 -13.99 7.42 -15.99
N ALA A 293 -14.85 7.51 -17.00
CA ALA A 293 -14.88 6.56 -18.10
C ALA A 293 -13.57 6.53 -18.89
N LYS A 294 -12.98 7.71 -19.15
CA LYS A 294 -11.68 7.84 -19.83
C LYS A 294 -10.52 7.27 -19.01
N LEU A 295 -10.54 7.46 -17.69
CA LEU A 295 -9.56 6.88 -16.76
C LEU A 295 -9.69 5.36 -16.69
N ASN A 296 -10.92 4.84 -16.61
CA ASN A 296 -11.19 3.39 -16.62
C ASN A 296 -10.73 2.73 -17.93
N GLY A 297 -10.94 3.37 -19.08
CA GLY A 297 -10.42 2.88 -20.36
C GLY A 297 -8.89 2.82 -20.41
N LYS A 298 -8.20 3.87 -19.92
CA LYS A 298 -6.73 3.88 -19.81
C LYS A 298 -6.21 2.81 -18.85
N LEU A 299 -6.91 2.59 -17.74
CA LEU A 299 -6.58 1.57 -16.74
C LEU A 299 -6.73 0.16 -17.32
N SER A 300 -7.80 -0.13 -18.05
CA SER A 300 -8.02 -1.43 -18.72
C SER A 300 -6.91 -1.74 -19.72
N THR A 301 -6.54 -0.78 -20.58
CA THR A 301 -5.44 -0.97 -21.54
C THR A 301 -4.08 -1.12 -20.85
N ALA A 302 -3.87 -0.46 -19.70
CA ALA A 302 -2.66 -0.65 -18.91
C ALA A 302 -2.61 -2.06 -18.29
N LEU A 303 -3.74 -2.56 -17.76
CA LEU A 303 -3.87 -3.89 -17.17
C LEU A 303 -3.66 -5.01 -18.21
N GLU A 304 -4.23 -4.89 -19.41
CA GLU A 304 -4.01 -5.85 -20.50
C GLU A 304 -2.53 -5.92 -20.91
N LYS A 305 -1.86 -4.77 -21.03
CA LYS A 305 -0.42 -4.72 -21.34
C LYS A 305 0.44 -5.35 -20.25
N THR A 306 0.06 -5.22 -18.98
CA THR A 306 0.79 -5.87 -17.88
C THR A 306 0.58 -7.37 -17.85
N GLU A 307 -0.60 -7.88 -18.19
CA GLU A 307 -0.86 -9.32 -18.25
C GLU A 307 -0.11 -9.99 -19.43
N ASP A 308 -0.09 -9.35 -20.59
CA ASP A 308 0.71 -9.80 -21.75
C ASP A 308 2.22 -9.82 -21.44
N ALA A 309 2.72 -8.82 -20.71
CA ALA A 309 4.11 -8.76 -20.27
C ALA A 309 4.42 -9.88 -19.27
N ARG A 310 3.52 -10.14 -18.32
CA ARG A 310 3.62 -11.23 -17.34
C ARG A 310 3.70 -12.59 -18.01
N GLN A 311 2.80 -12.88 -18.96
CA GLN A 311 2.81 -14.16 -19.70
C GLN A 311 4.09 -14.36 -20.51
N ARG A 312 4.64 -13.30 -21.12
CA ARG A 312 5.93 -13.36 -21.81
C ARG A 312 7.10 -13.60 -20.86
N ALA A 313 7.08 -12.98 -19.68
CA ALA A 313 8.09 -13.19 -18.64
C ALA A 313 8.06 -14.63 -18.10
N GLU A 314 6.87 -15.18 -17.84
CA GLU A 314 6.69 -16.57 -17.41
C GLU A 314 7.17 -17.57 -18.47
N ALA A 315 6.84 -17.34 -19.75
CA ALA A 315 7.33 -18.17 -20.84
C ALA A 315 8.86 -18.08 -21.01
N ALA A 316 9.44 -16.89 -20.86
CA ALA A 316 10.89 -16.69 -20.91
C ALA A 316 11.61 -17.39 -19.76
N LEU A 317 11.05 -17.34 -18.54
CA LEU A 317 11.57 -18.04 -17.38
C LEU A 317 11.56 -19.55 -17.59
N ALA A 318 10.45 -20.14 -18.03
CA ALA A 318 10.35 -21.58 -18.29
C ALA A 318 11.37 -22.06 -19.35
N VAL A 319 11.60 -21.26 -20.40
CA VAL A 319 12.64 -21.54 -21.40
C VAL A 319 14.05 -21.44 -20.79
N ALA A 320 14.28 -20.47 -19.92
CA ALA A 320 15.57 -20.28 -19.26
C ALA A 320 15.88 -21.38 -18.25
N GLU A 321 14.91 -21.81 -17.45
CA GLU A 321 15.03 -22.95 -16.52
C GLU A 321 15.40 -24.23 -17.28
N LYS A 322 14.68 -24.53 -18.36
CA LYS A 322 15.01 -25.69 -19.20
C LYS A 322 16.41 -25.60 -19.79
N LYS A 323 16.83 -24.42 -20.27
CA LYS A 323 18.19 -24.19 -20.76
C LYS A 323 19.23 -24.35 -19.66
N ALA A 324 18.93 -23.92 -18.44
CA ALA A 324 19.81 -24.08 -17.28
C ALA A 324 19.97 -25.55 -16.90
N GLU A 325 18.88 -26.34 -16.89
CA GLU A 325 18.91 -27.79 -16.71
C GLU A 325 19.75 -28.50 -17.78
N ASP A 326 19.51 -28.19 -19.06
CA ASP A 326 20.27 -28.76 -20.18
C ASP A 326 21.76 -28.37 -20.10
N ALA A 327 22.06 -27.11 -19.71
CA ALA A 327 23.42 -26.63 -19.51
C ALA A 327 24.09 -27.32 -18.31
N ALA A 328 23.36 -27.54 -17.21
CA ALA A 328 23.86 -28.25 -16.03
C ALA A 328 24.21 -29.71 -16.37
N LYS A 329 23.35 -30.39 -17.13
CA LYS A 329 23.58 -31.75 -17.61
C LYS A 329 24.78 -31.82 -18.54
N THR A 330 24.82 -30.93 -19.54
CA THR A 330 25.95 -30.84 -20.48
C THR A 330 27.25 -30.56 -19.74
N LEU A 331 27.24 -29.69 -18.74
CA LEU A 331 28.42 -29.39 -17.92
C LEU A 331 28.86 -30.60 -17.10
N ALA A 332 27.92 -31.34 -16.50
CA ALA A 332 28.25 -32.55 -15.76
C ALA A 332 28.86 -33.63 -16.67
N GLU A 333 28.31 -33.82 -17.87
CA GLU A 333 28.86 -34.73 -18.89
C GLU A 333 30.25 -34.28 -19.36
N GLN A 334 30.44 -32.97 -19.59
CA GLN A 334 31.75 -32.39 -19.93
C GLN A 334 32.76 -32.59 -18.81
N GLN A 335 32.39 -32.37 -17.54
CA GLN A 335 33.27 -32.58 -16.39
C GLN A 335 33.64 -34.04 -16.22
N ALA A 336 32.69 -34.97 -16.37
CA ALA A 336 32.96 -36.41 -16.31
C ALA A 336 33.89 -36.85 -17.46
N THR A 337 33.65 -36.33 -18.66
CA THR A 337 34.50 -36.55 -19.84
C THR A 337 35.90 -35.98 -19.61
N GLN A 338 36.01 -34.75 -19.09
CA GLN A 338 37.28 -34.11 -18.78
C GLN A 338 38.04 -34.83 -17.66
N ALA A 339 37.36 -35.34 -16.63
CA ALA A 339 38.00 -36.12 -15.57
C ALA A 339 38.59 -37.44 -16.10
N THR A 340 37.83 -38.11 -16.97
CA THR A 340 38.26 -39.34 -17.65
C THR A 340 39.43 -39.04 -18.60
N LEU A 341 39.29 -38.01 -19.42
CA LEU A 341 40.31 -37.55 -20.36
C LEU A 341 41.59 -37.14 -19.63
N ARG A 342 41.48 -36.43 -18.51
CA ARG A 342 42.63 -36.03 -17.70
C ARG A 342 43.36 -37.24 -17.12
N SER A 343 42.62 -38.23 -16.63
CA SER A 343 43.23 -39.48 -16.12
C SER A 343 43.97 -40.23 -17.23
N ALA A 344 43.37 -40.29 -18.42
CA ALA A 344 44.02 -40.88 -19.60
C ALA A 344 45.24 -40.06 -20.06
N ILE A 345 45.13 -38.73 -20.09
CA ILE A 345 46.22 -37.80 -20.42
C ILE A 345 47.41 -38.02 -19.46
N LEU A 346 47.16 -38.08 -18.15
CA LEU A 346 48.23 -38.31 -17.17
C LEU A 346 48.95 -39.64 -17.40
N LEU A 347 48.21 -40.70 -17.72
CA LEU A 347 48.79 -42.00 -18.06
C LEU A 347 49.64 -41.94 -19.35
N VAL A 348 49.12 -41.27 -20.39
CA VAL A 348 49.84 -41.08 -21.67
C VAL A 348 51.08 -40.20 -21.47
N VAL A 349 51.00 -39.15 -20.65
CA VAL A 349 52.13 -38.30 -20.29
C VAL A 349 53.24 -39.13 -19.65
N GLU A 350 52.92 -40.02 -18.71
CA GLU A 350 53.91 -40.93 -18.12
C GLU A 350 54.51 -41.89 -19.15
N GLN A 351 53.69 -42.47 -20.03
CA GLN A 351 54.19 -43.35 -21.10
C GLN A 351 55.09 -42.61 -22.12
N LEU A 352 54.78 -41.33 -22.41
CA LEU A 352 55.60 -40.48 -23.28
C LEU A 352 56.92 -40.11 -22.62
N LYS A 353 56.93 -39.79 -21.31
CA LYS A 353 58.17 -39.55 -20.54
C LYS A 353 59.08 -40.79 -20.56
N LEU A 354 58.49 -41.99 -20.47
CA LEU A 354 59.20 -43.27 -20.54
C LEU A 354 59.56 -43.70 -21.98
N GLY A 355 59.21 -42.93 -23.01
CA GLY A 355 59.45 -43.28 -24.42
C GLY A 355 58.69 -44.50 -24.93
N SER A 356 57.68 -44.97 -24.18
CA SER A 356 56.89 -46.18 -24.49
C SER A 356 55.82 -45.92 -25.57
N VAL A 357 55.46 -44.66 -25.78
CA VAL A 357 54.52 -44.20 -26.82
C VAL A 357 55.16 -43.03 -27.57
N SER A 358 54.78 -42.82 -28.84
CA SER A 358 55.27 -41.72 -29.68
C SER A 358 54.18 -40.67 -29.90
N LEU A 359 54.53 -39.37 -29.82
CA LEU A 359 53.58 -38.24 -29.88
C LEU A 359 52.77 -38.19 -31.20
N ASP A 360 53.40 -38.60 -32.29
CA ASP A 360 52.85 -38.67 -33.66
C ASP A 360 51.72 -39.70 -33.81
N LYS A 361 51.70 -40.72 -32.94
CA LYS A 361 50.66 -41.77 -32.92
C LYS A 361 49.39 -41.36 -32.17
N LEU A 362 49.42 -40.23 -31.45
CA LEU A 362 48.25 -39.72 -30.76
C LEU A 362 47.33 -39.00 -31.74
N ALA A 363 46.02 -39.19 -31.56
CA ALA A 363 44.99 -38.40 -32.23
C ALA A 363 45.18 -36.89 -31.93
N PRO A 364 44.88 -35.97 -32.86
CA PRO A 364 45.15 -34.54 -32.71
C PRO A 364 44.65 -33.92 -31.40
N ASP A 365 43.41 -34.23 -30.99
CA ASP A 365 42.80 -33.67 -29.79
C ASP A 365 43.48 -34.18 -28.51
N LEU A 366 43.78 -35.47 -28.46
CA LEU A 366 44.50 -36.08 -27.35
C LEU A 366 45.94 -35.57 -27.28
N ARG A 367 46.61 -35.40 -28.43
CA ARG A 367 47.94 -34.81 -28.54
C ARG A 367 47.96 -33.41 -27.95
N GLN A 368 47.00 -32.57 -28.30
CA GLN A 368 46.89 -31.21 -27.78
C GLN A 368 46.67 -31.22 -26.25
N GLY A 369 45.72 -32.00 -25.75
CA GLY A 369 45.46 -32.11 -24.30
C GLY A 369 46.69 -32.59 -23.52
N VAL A 370 47.42 -33.57 -24.05
CA VAL A 370 48.68 -34.08 -23.48
C VAL A 370 49.76 -33.00 -23.46
N LEU A 371 49.94 -32.26 -24.55
CA LEU A 371 50.93 -31.18 -24.63
C LEU A 371 50.60 -30.03 -23.67
N VAL A 372 49.34 -29.66 -23.52
CA VAL A 372 48.92 -28.61 -22.57
C VAL A 372 49.12 -29.06 -21.13
N GLU A 373 48.75 -30.28 -20.76
CA GLU A 373 49.01 -30.81 -19.41
C GLU A 373 50.51 -30.89 -19.12
N LEU A 374 51.31 -31.41 -20.05
CA LEU A 374 52.76 -31.51 -19.89
C LEU A 374 53.43 -30.13 -19.84
N ALA A 375 52.98 -29.16 -20.63
CA ALA A 375 53.45 -27.77 -20.55
C ALA A 375 53.15 -27.16 -19.16
N GLY A 376 51.97 -27.46 -18.60
CA GLY A 376 51.62 -27.09 -17.23
C GLY A 376 52.58 -27.69 -16.19
N GLN A 377 52.87 -28.99 -16.29
CA GLN A 377 53.82 -29.68 -15.41
C GLN A 377 55.23 -29.08 -15.50
N VAL A 378 55.70 -28.78 -16.72
CA VAL A 378 57.00 -28.14 -16.94
C VAL A 378 57.03 -26.74 -16.31
N LYS A 379 56.01 -25.90 -16.54
CA LYS A 379 55.92 -24.55 -15.94
C LYS A 379 55.85 -24.58 -14.41
N SER A 380 55.20 -25.59 -13.86
CA SER A 380 55.09 -25.77 -12.41
C SER A 380 56.35 -26.33 -11.74
N GLY A 381 57.35 -26.74 -12.54
CA GLY A 381 58.60 -27.35 -12.08
C GLY A 381 58.45 -28.81 -11.63
N GLU A 382 57.32 -29.46 -11.91
CA GLU A 382 57.12 -30.89 -11.63
C GLU A 382 57.92 -31.77 -12.60
N VAL A 383 58.16 -31.29 -13.83
CA VAL A 383 58.92 -31.97 -14.87
C VAL A 383 60.00 -31.03 -15.40
N ALA A 384 61.25 -31.46 -15.40
CA ALA A 384 62.33 -30.68 -15.99
C ALA A 384 62.31 -30.84 -17.53
N LEU A 385 62.29 -29.72 -18.26
CA LEU A 385 62.17 -29.72 -19.73
C LEU A 385 63.32 -30.48 -20.41
N ASP A 386 64.51 -30.45 -19.82
CA ASP A 386 65.72 -31.12 -20.32
C ASP A 386 65.64 -32.66 -20.22
N GLN A 387 64.86 -33.18 -19.27
CA GLN A 387 64.63 -34.62 -19.07
C GLN A 387 63.63 -35.23 -20.06
N LEU A 388 62.95 -34.41 -20.87
CA LEU A 388 61.99 -34.88 -21.86
C LEU A 388 62.66 -35.27 -23.19
N PRO A 389 62.18 -36.32 -23.88
CA PRO A 389 62.58 -36.66 -25.25
C PRO A 389 62.55 -35.46 -26.21
N ALA A 390 63.53 -35.39 -27.12
CA ALA A 390 63.68 -34.26 -28.05
C ALA A 390 62.41 -33.89 -28.86
N PRO A 391 61.61 -34.86 -29.37
CA PRO A 391 60.35 -34.54 -30.07
C PRO A 391 59.32 -33.85 -29.18
N LEU A 392 59.26 -34.18 -27.89
CA LEU A 392 58.36 -33.54 -26.93
C LEU A 392 58.81 -32.12 -26.61
N ARG A 393 60.13 -31.91 -26.44
CA ARG A 393 60.67 -30.56 -26.20
C ARG A 393 60.33 -29.60 -27.34
N ALA A 394 60.52 -30.02 -28.59
CA ALA A 394 60.16 -29.23 -29.76
C ALA A 394 58.64 -28.95 -29.84
N ALA A 395 57.79 -29.92 -29.48
CA ALA A 395 56.34 -29.74 -29.49
C ALA A 395 55.82 -28.81 -28.36
N LEU A 396 56.55 -28.72 -27.24
CA LEU A 396 56.22 -27.84 -26.12
C LEU A 396 56.71 -26.40 -26.30
N GLU A 397 57.73 -26.18 -27.13
CA GLU A 397 58.35 -24.86 -27.36
C GLU A 397 57.33 -23.75 -27.70
N PRO A 398 56.30 -23.95 -28.55
CA PRO A 398 55.30 -22.92 -28.83
C PRO A 398 54.37 -22.60 -27.65
N LEU A 399 54.18 -23.55 -26.72
CA LEU A 399 53.36 -23.40 -25.51
C LEU A 399 54.17 -22.81 -24.35
N LEU A 400 55.46 -23.08 -24.30
CA LEU A 400 56.36 -22.58 -23.26
C LEU A 400 56.94 -21.20 -23.59
N GLY A 401 57.17 -20.90 -24.87
CA GLY A 401 57.78 -19.65 -25.36
C GLY A 401 56.83 -18.47 -25.52
N LYS A 402 55.52 -18.65 -25.36
CA LYS A 402 54.58 -17.52 -25.21
C LYS A 402 54.80 -16.92 -23.83
N ASP A 403 54.79 -15.59 -23.75
CA ASP A 403 55.00 -14.78 -22.54
C ASP A 403 53.80 -14.94 -21.56
N ILE A 404 53.62 -16.15 -21.01
CA ILE A 404 52.58 -16.49 -20.01
C ILE A 404 53.10 -16.32 -18.58
N ASP A 405 54.36 -15.95 -18.41
CA ASP A 405 55.04 -15.87 -17.10
C ASP A 405 54.99 -14.47 -16.49
N LYS A 406 54.48 -13.47 -17.22
CA LYS A 406 54.11 -12.20 -16.61
C LYS A 406 52.89 -12.47 -15.72
N GLN A 407 53.01 -12.15 -14.43
CA GLN A 407 51.85 -11.98 -13.56
C GLN A 407 50.78 -11.19 -14.33
N PRO A 408 49.48 -11.52 -14.19
CA PRO A 408 48.46 -10.92 -15.01
C PRO A 408 48.65 -9.41 -15.01
N ASN A 409 48.77 -8.80 -16.19
CA ASN A 409 48.83 -7.34 -16.31
C ASN A 409 47.57 -6.68 -15.73
N VAL A 410 46.55 -7.47 -15.39
CA VAL A 410 45.30 -7.06 -14.76
C VAL A 410 44.90 -8.07 -13.66
N LEU A 411 45.25 -7.78 -12.40
CA LEU A 411 44.56 -8.36 -11.23
C LEU A 411 43.24 -7.60 -11.08
N SER A 412 42.24 -7.96 -11.88
CA SER A 412 40.98 -7.20 -11.96
C SER A 412 40.20 -7.17 -10.65
N GLY A 413 40.43 -8.14 -9.76
CA GLY A 413 39.74 -8.28 -8.49
C GLY A 413 38.25 -8.52 -8.66
N TYR A 414 37.56 -8.41 -7.54
CA TYR A 414 36.13 -8.29 -7.44
C TYR A 414 35.67 -6.89 -7.87
N LYS A 415 34.64 -6.83 -8.71
CA LYS A 415 34.00 -5.61 -9.21
C LYS A 415 32.67 -5.42 -8.49
N VAL A 416 32.56 -4.33 -7.73
CA VAL A 416 31.38 -4.01 -6.92
C VAL A 416 30.12 -3.76 -7.76
N ASP A 417 30.24 -3.16 -8.94
CA ASP A 417 29.10 -2.81 -9.81
C ASP A 417 28.77 -3.88 -10.88
N PHE A 418 29.27 -5.10 -10.70
CA PHE A 418 29.29 -6.12 -11.76
C PHE A 418 27.90 -6.51 -12.27
N ILE A 419 26.93 -6.64 -11.36
CA ILE A 419 25.55 -7.03 -11.65
C ILE A 419 24.64 -5.83 -11.96
N GLY A 420 25.19 -4.65 -12.27
CA GLY A 420 24.39 -3.45 -12.53
C GLY A 420 23.85 -2.77 -11.27
N ALA A 421 24.29 -3.21 -10.09
CA ALA A 421 24.14 -2.53 -8.81
C ALA A 421 25.42 -2.70 -7.99
N THR A 422 25.67 -1.78 -7.07
CA THR A 422 26.83 -1.80 -6.19
C THR A 422 26.61 -2.81 -5.08
N ILE A 423 27.38 -3.90 -5.10
CA ILE A 423 27.44 -4.89 -4.03
C ILE A 423 28.82 -4.81 -3.40
N GLY A 424 28.90 -4.29 -2.18
CA GLY A 424 30.14 -4.23 -1.42
C GLY A 424 30.71 -5.61 -1.06
N LEU A 425 31.98 -5.64 -0.67
CA LEU A 425 32.54 -6.82 0.00
C LEU A 425 31.85 -6.98 1.39
N PRO A 426 31.62 -8.23 1.85
CA PRO A 426 31.08 -8.48 3.19
C PRO A 426 31.89 -7.74 4.28
N ARG A 427 31.22 -7.06 5.18
CA ARG A 427 31.84 -6.47 6.37
C ARG A 427 32.10 -7.57 7.39
N ILE A 428 33.26 -7.55 8.00
CA ILE A 428 33.65 -8.53 9.02
C ILE A 428 33.35 -7.93 10.40
N THR A 429 32.65 -8.66 11.27
CA THR A 429 32.27 -8.21 12.62
C THR A 429 33.08 -8.93 13.70
N ASP A 430 32.95 -8.44 14.94
CA ASP A 430 33.45 -9.10 16.15
C ASP A 430 34.95 -9.43 16.12
N ASP A 431 35.36 -10.49 16.82
CA ASP A 431 36.75 -10.95 16.90
C ASP A 431 37.35 -11.31 15.52
N LEU A 432 36.50 -11.66 14.54
CA LEU A 432 36.93 -12.01 13.19
C LEU A 432 37.55 -10.80 12.47
N ALA A 433 37.15 -9.57 12.81
CA ALA A 433 37.74 -8.35 12.25
C ALA A 433 39.22 -8.20 12.62
N ASN A 434 39.61 -8.61 13.84
CA ASN A 434 41.00 -8.62 14.28
C ASN A 434 41.82 -9.72 13.61
N ASP A 435 41.18 -10.78 13.09
CA ASP A 435 41.86 -11.85 12.36
C ASP A 435 42.13 -11.50 10.88
N ALA A 436 41.36 -10.57 10.31
CA ALA A 436 41.42 -10.24 8.90
C ALA A 436 42.75 -9.57 8.48
N VAL A 437 43.28 -9.99 7.34
CA VAL A 437 44.44 -9.39 6.65
C VAL A 437 43.92 -8.38 5.62
N ALA A 438 44.40 -7.15 5.71
CA ALA A 438 44.09 -6.07 4.77
C ALA A 438 45.36 -5.63 4.01
N PRO A 439 45.23 -5.14 2.76
CA PRO A 439 44.01 -5.09 1.96
C PRO A 439 43.60 -6.48 1.39
N PRO A 440 42.38 -6.63 0.83
CA PRO A 440 41.99 -7.84 0.10
C PRO A 440 43.00 -8.20 -1.00
N LEU A 441 43.13 -9.49 -1.30
CA LEU A 441 43.98 -9.99 -2.36
C LEU A 441 43.19 -10.14 -3.65
N ASP A 442 43.49 -9.25 -4.60
CA ASP A 442 42.89 -9.32 -5.92
C ASP A 442 43.60 -10.37 -6.79
N TYR A 443 42.77 -11.08 -7.55
CA TYR A 443 43.10 -12.02 -8.62
C TYR A 443 42.20 -11.74 -9.83
N ILE A 444 42.27 -12.56 -10.87
CA ILE A 444 41.44 -12.35 -12.07
C ILE A 444 39.97 -12.71 -11.79
N ASN A 445 39.10 -11.70 -11.81
CA ASN A 445 37.65 -11.83 -11.61
C ASN A 445 37.23 -12.30 -10.20
N TYR A 446 38.16 -12.30 -9.22
CA TYR A 446 37.85 -12.56 -7.82
C TYR A 446 38.83 -11.87 -6.88
N SER A 447 38.40 -11.67 -5.64
CA SER A 447 39.24 -11.24 -4.52
C SER A 447 39.07 -12.16 -3.32
N LEU A 448 40.11 -12.24 -2.47
CA LEU A 448 40.10 -13.00 -1.22
C LEU A 448 40.37 -12.07 -0.04
N VAL A 449 39.67 -12.29 1.08
CA VAL A 449 40.05 -11.68 2.37
C VAL A 449 40.59 -12.76 3.28
N MET A 450 41.86 -12.65 3.65
CA MET A 450 42.58 -13.67 4.41
C MET A 450 42.39 -13.51 5.92
N GLY A 451 42.34 -14.63 6.66
CA GLY A 451 42.40 -14.68 8.12
C GLY A 451 43.77 -15.20 8.58
N ARG A 452 44.31 -14.60 9.65
CA ARG A 452 45.65 -14.94 10.18
C ARG A 452 45.64 -16.26 10.94
N THR A 453 44.63 -16.49 11.77
CA THR A 453 44.57 -17.58 12.75
C THR A 453 44.53 -18.94 12.07
N HIS A 454 43.63 -19.09 11.09
CA HIS A 454 43.46 -20.35 10.36
C HIS A 454 44.31 -20.42 9.08
N ARG A 455 45.06 -19.36 8.77
CA ARG A 455 45.89 -19.23 7.55
C ARG A 455 45.11 -19.52 6.26
N MET A 456 43.85 -19.12 6.21
CA MET A 456 42.92 -19.37 5.09
C MET A 456 42.10 -18.11 4.81
N ALA A 457 41.47 -18.03 3.64
CA ALA A 457 40.52 -16.96 3.39
C ALA A 457 39.31 -17.08 4.33
N ILE A 458 38.90 -15.95 4.91
CA ILE A 458 37.61 -15.79 5.60
C ILE A 458 36.50 -15.95 4.55
N TYR A 459 36.66 -15.27 3.41
CA TYR A 459 35.79 -15.44 2.27
C TYR A 459 36.48 -15.07 0.95
N SER A 460 35.90 -15.53 -0.15
CA SER A 460 36.14 -15.07 -1.51
C SER A 460 34.96 -14.28 -2.04
N ALA A 461 35.22 -13.32 -2.93
CA ALA A 461 34.21 -12.63 -3.74
C ALA A 461 34.53 -12.83 -5.22
N VAL A 462 33.64 -13.47 -5.99
CA VAL A 462 33.84 -13.88 -7.38
C VAL A 462 32.79 -13.23 -8.27
N ASN A 463 33.21 -12.70 -9.42
CA ASN A 463 32.30 -12.29 -10.49
C ASN A 463 32.27 -13.35 -11.58
N LEU A 464 31.09 -13.87 -11.88
CA LEU A 464 30.83 -14.84 -12.94
C LEU A 464 30.03 -14.18 -14.08
N ASP A 465 30.64 -14.07 -15.27
CA ASP A 465 29.93 -13.70 -16.50
C ASP A 465 29.61 -14.97 -17.31
N ARG A 466 28.36 -15.44 -17.26
CA ARG A 466 27.90 -16.61 -18.02
C ARG A 466 27.93 -16.38 -19.54
N SER A 467 27.75 -15.13 -19.99
CA SER A 467 27.72 -14.78 -21.42
C SER A 467 29.10 -14.81 -22.09
N GLN A 468 30.16 -14.65 -21.30
CA GLN A 468 31.55 -14.65 -21.78
C GLN A 468 32.37 -15.85 -21.29
N ARG A 469 31.74 -16.77 -20.56
CA ARG A 469 32.42 -17.92 -19.96
C ARG A 469 32.91 -18.90 -21.02
N LEU A 470 34.17 -19.31 -20.91
CA LEU A 470 34.79 -20.30 -21.79
C LEU A 470 34.86 -21.68 -21.11
N PRO A 471 34.48 -22.77 -21.81
CA PRO A 471 34.61 -24.14 -21.31
C PRO A 471 36.06 -24.64 -21.46
N LEU A 472 36.98 -24.08 -20.69
CA LEU A 472 38.40 -24.43 -20.74
C LEU A 472 38.71 -25.69 -19.91
N GLN A 473 39.62 -26.52 -20.40
CA GLN A 473 40.16 -27.63 -19.62
C GLN A 473 41.06 -27.08 -18.51
N PHE A 474 40.77 -27.42 -17.26
CA PHE A 474 41.64 -27.08 -16.16
C PHE A 474 42.80 -28.10 -16.06
N THR A 475 44.02 -27.66 -16.33
CA THR A 475 45.22 -28.51 -16.21
C THR A 475 45.76 -28.52 -14.79
N ALA A 476 46.43 -29.62 -14.40
CA ALA A 476 47.12 -29.64 -13.11
C ALA A 476 48.21 -28.57 -13.09
N SER A 477 48.25 -27.78 -12.02
CA SER A 477 49.39 -26.93 -11.72
C SER A 477 49.68 -27.02 -10.24
N ARG A 478 50.96 -27.01 -9.90
CA ARG A 478 51.42 -27.01 -8.51
C ARG A 478 50.84 -25.81 -7.78
N LEU A 479 50.22 -26.06 -6.62
CA LEU A 479 49.78 -24.97 -5.75
C LEU A 479 50.99 -24.16 -5.29
N LYS A 480 50.96 -22.86 -5.58
CA LYS A 480 52.03 -21.92 -5.23
C LYS A 480 51.61 -21.00 -4.08
N PRO A 481 52.55 -20.65 -3.19
CA PRO A 481 52.30 -19.58 -2.24
C PRO A 481 52.15 -18.24 -2.97
N ASP A 482 51.43 -17.31 -2.34
CA ASP A 482 51.38 -15.92 -2.77
C ASP A 482 52.43 -15.13 -1.99
N SER A 483 53.38 -14.51 -2.70
CA SER A 483 54.46 -13.73 -2.10
C SER A 483 53.99 -12.40 -1.50
N ARG A 484 52.77 -11.95 -1.82
CA ARG A 484 52.15 -10.77 -1.19
C ARG A 484 51.74 -11.04 0.27
N LEU A 485 51.63 -12.31 0.65
CA LEU A 485 51.31 -12.72 2.01
C LEU A 485 52.53 -13.32 2.72
N SER A 486 52.61 -13.10 4.03
CA SER A 486 53.48 -13.90 4.88
C SER A 486 53.18 -15.39 4.70
N VAL A 487 54.23 -16.23 4.78
CA VAL A 487 54.10 -17.70 4.81
C VAL A 487 53.25 -18.18 6.00
N ASP A 488 53.13 -17.36 7.04
CA ASP A 488 52.34 -17.68 8.22
C ASP A 488 50.85 -17.34 8.11
N TYR A 489 50.44 -16.64 7.04
CA TYR A 489 49.03 -16.24 6.82
C TYR A 489 48.40 -16.93 5.61
N GLN A 490 48.99 -18.02 5.14
CA GLN A 490 48.47 -18.80 4.01
C GLN A 490 48.58 -20.32 4.24
N PRO A 491 47.80 -21.14 3.49
CA PRO A 491 47.82 -22.57 3.65
C PRO A 491 49.19 -23.18 3.39
N ARG A 492 49.55 -24.23 4.14
CA ARG A 492 50.82 -24.93 3.93
C ARG A 492 50.63 -26.06 2.91
N PRO A 493 51.56 -26.27 1.96
CA PRO A 493 51.47 -27.38 1.00
C PRO A 493 51.31 -28.76 1.66
N ASN A 494 51.93 -28.97 2.83
CA ASN A 494 51.89 -30.25 3.54
C ASN A 494 50.51 -30.63 4.11
N TRP A 495 49.53 -29.71 4.10
CA TRP A 495 48.14 -30.03 4.42
C TRP A 495 47.52 -30.96 3.38
N TYR A 496 47.95 -30.83 2.12
CA TYR A 496 47.34 -31.51 0.97
C TYR A 496 48.21 -32.61 0.37
N PHE A 497 49.53 -32.41 0.35
CA PHE A 497 50.45 -33.23 -0.46
C PHE A 497 51.24 -34.29 0.32
N ARG A 498 50.60 -34.94 1.30
CA ARG A 498 51.14 -36.15 1.94
C ARG A 498 50.21 -37.34 1.69
N ALA A 499 50.77 -38.53 1.48
CA ALA A 499 50.02 -39.72 1.11
C ALA A 499 48.97 -40.16 2.16
N ASP A 500 49.16 -39.76 3.42
CA ASP A 500 48.30 -40.05 4.57
C ASP A 500 47.15 -39.03 4.75
N ARG A 501 47.07 -37.98 3.93
CA ARG A 501 46.10 -36.87 4.14
C ARG A 501 44.77 -37.13 3.42
N PRO A 502 43.64 -37.03 4.13
CA PRO A 502 42.31 -37.16 3.52
C PRO A 502 41.83 -35.86 2.84
N TRP A 503 42.57 -34.76 2.98
CA TRP A 503 42.16 -33.42 2.58
C TRP A 503 42.47 -33.12 1.12
N LEU A 504 41.45 -32.69 0.39
CA LEU A 504 41.60 -32.06 -0.92
C LEU A 504 41.77 -30.54 -0.73
N ALA A 505 42.61 -29.92 -1.56
CA ALA A 505 42.66 -28.47 -1.71
C ALA A 505 41.46 -28.00 -2.54
N ALA A 506 40.30 -27.88 -1.92
CA ALA A 506 39.11 -27.31 -2.56
C ALA A 506 39.32 -25.82 -2.79
N ARG A 507 38.81 -25.29 -3.91
CA ARG A 507 38.97 -23.87 -4.25
C ARG A 507 37.81 -23.04 -3.72
N PHE A 508 38.10 -21.80 -3.32
CA PHE A 508 37.05 -20.82 -3.08
C PHE A 508 36.49 -20.31 -4.41
N ALA A 509 37.36 -19.73 -5.24
CA ALA A 509 37.09 -19.35 -6.62
C ALA A 509 37.42 -20.51 -7.56
N SER A 510 36.38 -21.14 -8.13
CA SER A 510 36.55 -22.22 -9.09
C SER A 510 37.11 -21.69 -10.41
N ALA A 511 37.96 -22.49 -11.06
CA ALA A 511 38.52 -22.13 -12.37
C ALA A 511 37.41 -21.89 -13.41
N SER A 512 36.32 -22.65 -13.35
CA SER A 512 35.18 -22.47 -14.27
C SER A 512 34.44 -21.15 -14.07
N ASP A 513 34.48 -20.57 -12.88
CA ASP A 513 33.72 -19.35 -12.55
C ASP A 513 34.44 -18.08 -13.03
N ILE A 514 35.77 -18.16 -13.16
CA ILE A 514 36.64 -17.01 -13.49
C ILE A 514 37.11 -17.00 -14.96
N ALA A 515 36.82 -18.05 -15.73
CA ALA A 515 37.30 -18.27 -17.11
C ALA A 515 36.55 -17.43 -18.16
N TRP A 516 36.54 -16.10 -17.99
CA TRP A 516 35.86 -15.17 -18.89
C TRP A 516 36.63 -13.85 -19.01
N GLY A 517 36.37 -13.14 -20.11
CA GLY A 517 36.96 -11.83 -20.39
C GLY A 517 38.21 -11.88 -21.30
N PRO A 518 38.77 -10.70 -21.64
CA PRO A 518 39.80 -10.56 -22.67
C PRO A 518 41.09 -11.35 -22.42
N GLU A 519 41.40 -11.65 -21.16
CA GLU A 519 42.60 -12.44 -20.80
C GLU A 519 42.59 -13.86 -21.33
N PHE A 520 41.39 -14.42 -21.52
CA PHE A 520 41.17 -15.74 -22.09
C PHE A 520 40.73 -15.68 -23.56
N ALA A 521 40.62 -14.49 -24.15
CA ALA A 521 40.32 -14.31 -25.56
C ALA A 521 41.56 -14.67 -26.39
N GLY A 522 41.54 -15.85 -27.02
CA GLY A 522 42.64 -16.33 -27.84
C GLY A 522 42.64 -17.84 -28.02
N ASP A 523 43.82 -18.38 -28.29
CA ASP A 523 44.03 -19.82 -28.41
C ASP A 523 43.62 -20.56 -27.10
N PRO A 524 42.69 -21.54 -27.16
CA PRO A 524 42.18 -22.25 -25.99
C PRO A 524 43.25 -22.93 -25.14
N ALA A 525 44.32 -23.43 -25.75
CA ALA A 525 45.43 -24.07 -25.04
C ALA A 525 46.21 -23.07 -24.18
N THR A 526 46.50 -21.89 -24.74
CA THR A 526 47.12 -20.78 -23.99
C THR A 526 46.20 -20.28 -22.87
N ALA A 527 44.90 -20.13 -23.15
CA ALA A 527 43.91 -19.71 -22.16
C ALA A 527 43.78 -20.71 -20.99
N ALA A 528 43.81 -22.01 -21.27
CA ALA A 528 43.80 -23.07 -20.26
C ALA A 528 45.03 -23.00 -19.35
N LEU A 529 46.23 -22.77 -19.90
CA LEU A 529 47.45 -22.60 -19.11
C LEU A 529 47.40 -21.35 -18.22
N LYS A 530 46.90 -20.21 -18.74
CA LYS A 530 46.67 -19.00 -17.93
C LYS A 530 45.71 -19.28 -16.78
N LEU A 531 44.58 -19.94 -17.08
CA LEU A 531 43.57 -20.28 -16.08
C LEU A 531 44.15 -21.14 -14.95
N ALA A 532 44.93 -22.17 -15.31
CA ALA A 532 45.63 -23.01 -14.35
C ALA A 532 46.56 -22.20 -13.44
N GLN A 533 47.31 -21.24 -13.99
CA GLN A 533 48.17 -20.37 -13.19
C GLN A 533 47.40 -19.43 -12.25
N TYR A 534 46.25 -18.91 -12.69
CA TYR A 534 45.45 -17.93 -11.95
C TYR A 534 44.60 -18.57 -10.82
N ALA A 535 44.25 -19.85 -10.95
CA ALA A 535 43.45 -20.57 -9.94
C ALA A 535 44.27 -21.49 -9.02
N SER A 536 45.60 -21.54 -9.15
CA SER A 536 46.48 -22.46 -8.39
C SER A 536 47.32 -21.76 -7.31
N PHE A 537 46.75 -20.78 -6.62
CA PHE A 537 47.37 -20.12 -5.47
C PHE A 537 46.88 -20.74 -4.16
N LEU A 538 47.78 -20.98 -3.21
CA LEU A 538 47.45 -21.54 -1.88
C LEU A 538 46.39 -20.72 -1.15
N PRO A 539 46.41 -19.37 -1.13
CA PRO A 539 45.33 -18.57 -0.54
C PRO A 539 43.92 -18.89 -1.04
N ASN A 540 43.77 -19.34 -2.30
CA ASN A 540 42.48 -19.73 -2.88
C ASN A 540 42.09 -21.18 -2.51
N THR A 541 42.62 -21.76 -1.43
CA THR A 541 42.36 -23.16 -1.07
C THR A 541 41.87 -23.34 0.37
N MET A 542 40.94 -24.28 0.53
CA MET A 542 40.45 -24.77 1.82
C MET A 542 40.50 -26.30 1.85
N PRO A 543 40.86 -26.92 3.00
CA PRO A 543 40.84 -28.37 3.15
C PRO A 543 39.40 -28.87 3.18
N GLN A 544 39.09 -29.86 2.34
CA GLN A 544 37.80 -30.56 2.33
C GLN A 544 38.00 -32.08 2.27
N PRO A 545 37.17 -32.90 2.95
CA PRO A 545 37.12 -34.33 2.69
C PRO A 545 36.77 -34.61 1.21
N ARG A 546 37.45 -35.57 0.58
CA ARG A 546 37.20 -35.92 -0.84
C ARG A 546 35.75 -36.31 -1.11
N THR A 547 35.14 -37.05 -0.20
CA THR A 547 33.73 -37.46 -0.27
C THR A 547 32.79 -36.27 -0.23
N PHE A 548 33.00 -35.35 0.73
CA PHE A 548 32.26 -34.10 0.83
C PHE A 548 32.38 -33.27 -0.46
N TYR A 549 33.61 -33.07 -0.94
CA TYR A 549 33.88 -32.27 -2.13
C TYR A 549 33.11 -32.79 -3.36
N GLY A 550 33.20 -34.10 -3.63
CA GLY A 550 32.57 -34.71 -4.81
C GLY A 550 31.05 -34.81 -4.70
N SER A 551 30.51 -35.13 -3.52
CA SER A 551 29.07 -35.40 -3.35
C SER A 551 28.22 -34.20 -2.98
N ARG A 552 28.82 -33.09 -2.52
CA ARG A 552 28.10 -31.87 -2.07
C ARG A 552 28.64 -30.61 -2.68
N TRP A 553 29.94 -30.36 -2.55
CA TRP A 553 30.52 -29.09 -2.96
C TRP A 553 30.46 -28.87 -4.46
N VAL A 554 30.90 -29.86 -5.26
CA VAL A 554 30.82 -29.78 -6.73
C VAL A 554 29.38 -29.64 -7.23
N PRO A 555 28.39 -30.42 -6.73
CA PRO A 555 26.98 -30.19 -7.04
C PRO A 555 26.49 -28.77 -6.71
N LEU A 556 26.84 -28.22 -5.55
CA LEU A 556 26.49 -26.84 -5.18
C LEU A 556 27.13 -25.82 -6.12
N GLU A 557 28.42 -25.97 -6.45
CA GLU A 557 29.11 -25.09 -7.39
C GLU A 557 28.46 -25.11 -8.78
N ASN A 558 28.05 -26.30 -9.24
CA ASN A 558 27.35 -26.45 -10.50
C ASN A 558 25.96 -25.80 -10.45
N TRP A 559 25.20 -26.00 -9.36
CA TRP A 559 23.89 -25.38 -9.18
C TRP A 559 23.97 -23.85 -9.16
N VAL A 560 24.89 -23.26 -8.38
CA VAL A 560 25.09 -21.80 -8.38
C VAL A 560 25.48 -21.29 -9.77
N ARG A 561 26.32 -22.03 -10.49
CA ARG A 561 26.78 -21.62 -11.82
C ARG A 561 25.68 -21.65 -12.87
N SER A 562 24.76 -22.61 -12.84
CA SER A 562 23.77 -22.80 -13.91
C SER A 562 22.33 -22.51 -13.53
N GLN A 563 21.92 -22.78 -12.29
CA GLN A 563 20.53 -22.77 -11.84
C GLN A 563 20.15 -21.53 -11.03
N HIS A 564 21.08 -20.91 -10.29
CA HIS A 564 20.78 -19.65 -9.60
C HIS A 564 20.39 -18.57 -10.64
N ASN A 565 19.15 -18.09 -10.59
CA ASN A 565 18.60 -17.12 -11.55
C ASN A 565 18.97 -17.42 -13.02
N PRO A 566 18.33 -18.38 -13.69
CA PRO A 566 18.68 -18.80 -15.05
C PRO A 566 18.66 -17.67 -16.09
N LEU A 567 17.89 -16.61 -15.83
CA LEU A 567 17.75 -15.43 -16.69
C LEU A 567 18.92 -14.44 -16.55
N ALA A 568 19.68 -14.51 -15.46
CA ALA A 568 20.80 -13.60 -15.23
C ALA A 568 22.08 -14.10 -15.92
N ASN A 569 22.70 -13.21 -16.69
CA ASN A 569 24.02 -13.48 -17.31
C ASN A 569 25.19 -13.22 -16.35
N ARG A 570 24.99 -12.40 -15.33
CA ARG A 570 26.03 -12.01 -14.38
C ARG A 570 25.62 -12.38 -12.96
N VAL A 571 26.55 -13.02 -12.26
CA VAL A 571 26.34 -13.48 -10.88
C VAL A 571 27.56 -13.06 -10.05
N THR A 572 27.32 -12.51 -8.88
CA THR A 572 28.33 -12.33 -7.84
C THR A 572 28.20 -13.48 -6.85
N ILE A 573 29.32 -14.12 -6.52
CA ILE A 573 29.37 -15.29 -5.63
C ILE A 573 30.31 -15.00 -4.47
N PHE A 574 29.83 -15.17 -3.25
CA PHE A 574 30.65 -15.19 -2.05
C PHE A 574 30.76 -16.62 -1.52
N SER A 575 31.90 -17.00 -0.95
CA SER A 575 32.03 -18.29 -0.28
C SER A 575 33.12 -18.31 0.76
N GLY A 576 32.97 -19.14 1.79
CA GLY A 576 33.99 -19.28 2.81
C GLY A 576 33.82 -20.51 3.71
N PRO A 577 34.83 -20.80 4.55
CA PRO A 577 34.74 -21.77 5.64
C PRO A 577 34.12 -21.15 6.89
N VAL A 578 33.69 -21.99 7.82
CA VAL A 578 33.36 -21.59 9.19
C VAL A 578 34.11 -22.47 10.18
N PHE A 579 34.66 -21.84 11.21
CA PHE A 579 35.37 -22.48 12.33
C PHE A 579 34.61 -22.23 13.63
N ARG A 580 34.61 -23.18 14.55
CA ARG A 580 34.16 -22.95 15.93
C ARG A 580 35.32 -22.38 16.74
N PRO A 581 35.06 -21.53 17.75
CA PRO A 581 36.11 -20.98 18.61
C PRO A 581 37.00 -22.03 19.31
N ALA A 582 36.49 -23.24 19.52
CA ALA A 582 37.21 -24.33 20.19
C ALA A 582 37.88 -25.34 19.23
N ASP A 583 37.77 -25.15 17.91
CA ASP A 583 38.25 -26.13 16.94
C ASP A 583 39.78 -26.20 16.98
N GLN A 584 40.29 -27.37 17.35
CA GLN A 584 41.71 -27.69 17.30
C GLN A 584 42.08 -28.24 15.92
N PRO A 585 43.29 -27.97 15.40
CA PRO A 585 43.74 -28.55 14.15
C PRO A 585 43.72 -30.09 14.18
N VAL A 586 43.08 -30.71 13.19
CA VAL A 586 43.11 -32.17 13.02
C VAL A 586 44.40 -32.54 12.29
N ASP A 587 45.27 -33.28 12.97
CA ASP A 587 46.60 -33.64 12.49
C ASP A 587 47.43 -32.43 11.99
N GLY A 588 47.27 -31.27 12.64
CA GLY A 588 47.97 -30.03 12.29
C GLY A 588 47.38 -29.28 11.07
N VAL A 589 46.21 -29.67 10.60
CA VAL A 589 45.43 -28.95 9.57
C VAL A 589 44.23 -28.28 10.25
N PRO A 590 44.04 -26.96 10.11
CA PRO A 590 42.82 -26.31 10.57
C PRO A 590 41.66 -26.74 9.67
N VAL A 591 40.71 -27.50 10.20
CA VAL A 591 39.60 -28.07 9.42
C VAL A 591 38.33 -27.27 9.70
N PRO A 592 37.69 -26.66 8.69
CA PRO A 592 36.39 -26.02 8.85
C PRO A 592 35.33 -27.03 9.29
N TYR A 593 34.44 -26.65 10.20
CA TYR A 593 33.28 -27.50 10.56
C TYR A 593 32.14 -27.36 9.56
N ALA A 594 32.14 -26.30 8.76
CA ALA A 594 31.16 -26.06 7.71
C ALA A 594 31.74 -25.18 6.60
N TYR A 595 31.05 -25.16 5.47
CA TYR A 595 31.35 -24.34 4.31
C TYR A 595 30.07 -23.65 3.86
N TRP A 596 30.19 -22.43 3.35
CA TRP A 596 29.06 -21.64 2.89
C TRP A 596 29.31 -21.04 1.51
N LYS A 597 28.23 -20.76 0.79
CA LYS A 597 28.24 -20.05 -0.49
C LYS A 597 26.99 -19.20 -0.61
N LEU A 598 27.13 -17.98 -1.10
CA LEU A 598 26.04 -17.04 -1.38
C LEU A 598 26.16 -16.59 -2.83
N ALA A 599 25.06 -16.58 -3.56
CA ALA A 599 24.98 -16.09 -4.92
C ALA A 599 23.97 -14.94 -4.99
N VAL A 600 24.34 -13.86 -5.68
CA VAL A 600 23.45 -12.73 -5.97
C VAL A 600 23.55 -12.36 -7.44
N SER A 601 22.40 -12.09 -8.04
CA SER A 601 22.27 -11.72 -9.45
C SER A 601 21.15 -10.72 -9.65
N SER A 602 21.13 -10.10 -10.83
CA SER A 602 20.05 -9.21 -11.25
C SER A 602 19.60 -9.55 -12.66
N VAL A 603 18.32 -9.33 -12.94
CA VAL A 603 17.75 -9.37 -14.29
C VAL A 603 17.27 -7.96 -14.63
N SER A 604 17.73 -7.43 -15.76
CA SER A 604 17.22 -6.16 -16.29
C SER A 604 15.74 -6.30 -16.62
N ALA A 605 14.91 -5.34 -16.21
CA ALA A 605 13.47 -5.37 -16.44
C ALA A 605 13.08 -5.46 -17.93
N ALA A 606 13.95 -5.03 -18.84
CA ALA A 606 13.78 -5.20 -20.28
C ALA A 606 13.70 -6.67 -20.73
N VAL A 607 14.36 -7.59 -20.01
CA VAL A 607 14.30 -9.03 -20.27
C VAL A 607 12.96 -9.64 -19.79
N LYS A 608 12.30 -9.03 -18.81
CA LYS A 608 10.96 -9.40 -18.34
C LYS A 608 9.82 -8.65 -19.06
N GLY A 609 10.13 -7.81 -20.06
CA GLY A 609 9.13 -7.11 -20.87
C GLY A 609 8.39 -5.96 -20.16
N GLU A 610 8.83 -5.55 -18.96
CA GLU A 610 8.24 -4.47 -18.17
C GLU A 610 9.24 -3.31 -18.00
N VAL A 611 8.75 -2.06 -17.97
CA VAL A 611 9.55 -0.91 -17.51
C VAL A 611 9.51 -0.91 -15.98
N ARG A 612 10.37 -1.70 -15.36
CA ARG A 612 10.55 -1.77 -13.90
C ARG A 612 12.04 -1.66 -13.52
N GLU A 613 12.31 -1.51 -12.23
CA GLU A 613 13.66 -1.63 -11.68
C GLU A 613 14.20 -3.07 -11.86
N PRO A 614 15.54 -3.28 -11.89
CA PRO A 614 16.11 -4.62 -11.98
C PRO A 614 15.67 -5.49 -10.80
N GLU A 615 15.27 -6.73 -11.08
CA GLU A 615 14.87 -7.69 -10.06
C GLU A 615 16.08 -8.48 -9.60
N PHE A 616 16.33 -8.48 -8.30
CA PHE A 616 17.46 -9.17 -7.68
C PHE A 616 17.04 -10.55 -7.20
N GLU A 617 17.99 -11.49 -7.24
CA GLU A 617 17.83 -12.83 -6.71
C GLU A 617 19.05 -13.17 -5.86
N VAL A 618 18.80 -13.65 -4.64
CA VAL A 618 19.82 -14.08 -3.68
C VAL A 618 19.53 -15.51 -3.26
N ASP A 619 20.59 -16.32 -3.15
CA ASP A 619 20.57 -17.65 -2.55
C ASP A 619 21.78 -17.85 -1.64
N ALA A 620 21.53 -18.24 -0.39
CA ALA A 620 22.55 -18.51 0.60
C ALA A 620 22.51 -19.99 1.04
N PHE A 621 23.69 -20.59 1.19
CA PHE A 621 23.87 -22.01 1.50
C PHE A 621 24.90 -22.22 2.61
N PHE A 622 24.61 -23.17 3.50
CA PHE A 622 25.49 -23.61 4.58
C PHE A 622 25.49 -25.14 4.65
N ILE A 623 26.67 -25.74 4.50
CA ILE A 623 26.83 -27.19 4.50
C ILE A 623 27.83 -27.60 5.60
N PRO A 624 27.38 -28.33 6.64
CA PRO A 624 28.28 -28.95 7.60
C PRO A 624 29.26 -29.91 6.93
N ALA A 625 30.53 -29.88 7.34
CA ALA A 625 31.60 -30.68 6.76
C ALA A 625 31.39 -32.21 6.94
N ASP A 626 30.62 -32.60 7.96
CA ASP A 626 30.26 -33.97 8.30
C ASP A 626 28.90 -34.41 7.71
N ALA A 627 28.26 -33.60 6.88
CA ALA A 627 26.99 -33.94 6.25
C ALA A 627 27.07 -35.26 5.45
N THR A 628 26.02 -36.08 5.54
CA THR A 628 25.90 -37.39 4.87
C THR A 628 24.63 -37.48 3.99
N GLY A 629 24.56 -38.46 3.07
CA GLY A 629 23.48 -38.57 2.07
C GLY A 629 23.76 -37.91 0.70
N ALA A 630 22.73 -37.84 -0.15
CA ALA A 630 22.79 -37.17 -1.46
C ALA A 630 22.67 -35.64 -1.29
N PHE A 631 23.20 -34.87 -2.25
CA PHE A 631 23.03 -33.41 -2.25
C PHE A 631 21.59 -33.03 -2.59
N ASN A 632 21.00 -32.16 -1.77
CA ASN A 632 19.70 -31.54 -2.00
C ASN A 632 19.87 -30.04 -1.73
N VAL A 633 19.54 -29.20 -2.71
CA VAL A 633 19.71 -27.74 -2.61
C VAL A 633 18.89 -27.13 -1.48
N GLU A 634 17.62 -27.53 -1.33
CA GLU A 634 16.71 -26.98 -0.32
C GLU A 634 17.10 -27.38 1.10
N GLN A 635 17.77 -28.52 1.26
CA GLN A 635 18.26 -28.98 2.55
C GLN A 635 19.32 -28.03 3.15
N TYR A 636 20.13 -27.41 2.30
CA TYR A 636 21.27 -26.59 2.73
C TYR A 636 21.07 -25.09 2.51
N ARG A 637 19.93 -24.69 1.92
CA ARG A 637 19.56 -23.28 1.74
C ARG A 637 19.13 -22.70 3.09
N LEU A 638 19.50 -21.45 3.35
CA LEU A 638 19.10 -20.72 4.56
C LEU A 638 18.95 -19.21 4.27
N PRO A 639 18.24 -18.46 5.13
CA PRO A 639 18.23 -17.01 5.05
C PRO A 639 19.62 -16.41 5.24
N VAL A 640 19.90 -15.29 4.56
CA VAL A 640 21.14 -14.53 4.67
C VAL A 640 21.39 -14.10 6.11
N ALA A 641 20.37 -13.63 6.83
CA ALA A 641 20.51 -13.22 8.23
C ALA A 641 21.02 -14.36 9.15
N GLU A 642 20.63 -15.61 8.87
CA GLU A 642 21.14 -16.76 9.61
C GLU A 642 22.58 -17.10 9.16
N LEU A 643 22.91 -16.93 7.88
CA LEU A 643 24.30 -17.06 7.41
C LEU A 643 25.22 -16.02 8.05
N GLU A 644 24.79 -14.76 8.18
CA GLU A 644 25.53 -13.69 8.86
C GLU A 644 25.84 -14.06 10.30
N ARG A 645 24.82 -14.53 11.04
CA ARG A 645 24.95 -15.01 12.41
C ARG A 645 25.94 -16.17 12.54
N LEU A 646 25.95 -17.08 11.57
CA LEU A 646 26.84 -18.25 11.57
C LEU A 646 28.28 -17.92 11.14
N THR A 647 28.50 -16.81 10.41
CA THR A 647 29.79 -16.49 9.80
C THR A 647 30.48 -15.26 10.41
N SER A 648 29.79 -14.46 11.23
CA SER A 648 30.26 -13.16 11.70
C SER A 648 30.63 -12.21 10.55
N LEU A 649 29.85 -12.30 9.47
CA LEU A 649 29.92 -11.40 8.31
C LEU A 649 28.59 -10.67 8.22
N ASN A 650 28.61 -9.42 7.78
CA ASN A 650 27.43 -8.70 7.33
C ASN A 650 27.55 -8.44 5.83
N PHE A 651 26.57 -8.90 5.07
CA PHE A 651 26.53 -8.72 3.62
C PHE A 651 26.08 -7.29 3.27
N ASP A 652 26.02 -7.01 1.98
CA ASP A 652 25.52 -5.71 1.51
C ASP A 652 24.02 -5.57 1.83
N PRO A 653 23.52 -4.40 2.28
CA PRO A 653 22.10 -4.21 2.57
C PRO A 653 21.17 -4.58 1.41
N LEU A 654 21.62 -4.49 0.16
CA LEU A 654 20.84 -4.93 -1.00
C LEU A 654 20.66 -6.46 -1.03
N ILE A 655 21.67 -7.22 -0.60
CA ILE A 655 21.60 -8.68 -0.46
C ILE A 655 20.65 -9.04 0.69
N GLU A 656 20.82 -8.42 1.85
CA GLU A 656 19.96 -8.63 3.02
C GLU A 656 18.49 -8.34 2.67
N TRP A 657 18.23 -7.22 2.00
CA TRP A 657 16.89 -6.86 1.54
C TRP A 657 16.33 -7.88 0.54
N THR A 658 17.09 -8.23 -0.50
CA THR A 658 16.63 -9.16 -1.55
C THR A 658 16.27 -10.52 -0.97
N ASP A 659 17.09 -11.05 -0.05
CA ASP A 659 16.79 -12.31 0.62
C ASP A 659 15.59 -12.19 1.55
N SER A 660 15.43 -11.08 2.28
CA SER A 660 14.28 -10.87 3.19
C SER A 660 12.92 -10.91 2.48
N LEU A 661 12.87 -10.54 1.19
CA LEU A 661 11.67 -10.67 0.35
C LEU A 661 11.27 -12.14 0.12
N LYS A 662 12.26 -13.03 -0.02
CA LYS A 662 12.06 -14.47 -0.31
C LYS A 662 11.98 -15.31 0.96
N ASN A 663 12.93 -15.10 1.86
CA ASN A 663 13.17 -15.85 3.08
C ASN A 663 12.98 -14.92 4.26
N ARG A 664 11.73 -14.79 4.70
CA ARG A 664 11.40 -14.04 5.92
C ARG A 664 12.16 -14.68 7.08
N GLY A 665 13.11 -13.94 7.66
CA GLY A 665 13.84 -14.42 8.84
C GLY A 665 12.86 -14.82 9.95
N PRO A 666 13.26 -15.67 10.90
CA PRO A 666 12.35 -16.20 11.93
C PRO A 666 11.67 -15.12 12.80
N ASN A 667 12.14 -13.85 12.73
CA ASN A 667 11.60 -12.69 13.44
C ASN A 667 11.27 -11.47 12.54
N GLY A 668 11.42 -11.55 11.21
CA GLY A 668 11.29 -10.38 10.32
C GLY A 668 9.84 -10.17 9.86
N THR A 669 9.24 -9.05 10.26
CA THR A 669 7.88 -8.68 9.83
C THR A 669 7.94 -7.69 8.66
N ALA A 670 6.83 -7.51 7.93
CA ALA A 670 6.76 -6.56 6.81
C ALA A 670 7.09 -5.11 7.23
N ALA A 671 6.88 -4.75 8.50
CA ALA A 671 7.28 -3.44 9.00
C ALA A 671 8.78 -3.30 9.26
N ASP A 672 9.51 -4.37 9.58
CA ASP A 672 10.97 -4.32 9.68
C ASP A 672 11.59 -4.02 8.30
N GLU A 673 10.98 -4.55 7.24
CA GLU A 673 11.36 -4.29 5.84
C GLU A 673 11.05 -2.85 5.41
N LEU A 674 9.86 -2.34 5.75
CA LEU A 674 9.49 -0.95 5.46
C LEU A 674 10.32 0.05 6.28
N ALA A 675 10.62 -0.26 7.54
CA ALA A 675 11.51 0.52 8.39
C ALA A 675 12.92 0.60 7.80
N ALA A 676 13.45 -0.50 7.24
CA ALA A 676 14.73 -0.49 6.54
C ALA A 676 14.70 0.37 5.26
N ARG A 677 13.58 0.37 4.53
CA ARG A 677 13.37 1.20 3.32
C ARG A 677 13.28 2.69 3.60
N VAL A 678 12.99 3.13 4.84
CA VAL A 678 12.91 4.56 5.21
C VAL A 678 14.15 5.35 4.74
N LYS A 679 15.35 4.77 4.81
CA LYS A 679 16.60 5.43 4.37
C LYS A 679 16.60 5.80 2.87
N LEU A 680 15.81 5.11 2.05
CA LEU A 680 15.66 5.40 0.61
C LEU A 680 14.78 6.63 0.34
N LEU A 681 14.16 7.24 1.36
CA LEU A 681 13.42 8.49 1.21
C LEU A 681 14.32 9.66 0.81
N ASP A 682 15.65 9.55 0.96
CA ASP A 682 16.61 10.58 0.56
C ASP A 682 16.67 10.82 -0.97
N GLY A 683 16.18 9.86 -1.77
CA GLY A 683 16.01 9.98 -3.22
C GLY A 683 14.66 10.57 -3.63
N ALA A 684 14.46 10.76 -4.95
CA ALA A 684 13.18 11.16 -5.52
C ALA A 684 12.18 9.97 -5.53
N ASN A 685 11.72 9.57 -4.35
CA ASN A 685 10.98 8.32 -4.14
C ASN A 685 9.55 8.57 -3.62
N ASP A 686 8.75 9.33 -4.39
CA ASP A 686 7.36 9.65 -4.06
C ASP A 686 6.48 8.39 -3.92
N ALA A 687 6.82 7.32 -4.64
CA ALA A 687 6.15 6.02 -4.54
C ALA A 687 6.37 5.36 -3.18
N LEU A 688 7.62 5.31 -2.70
CA LEU A 688 7.93 4.79 -1.36
C LEU A 688 7.26 5.62 -0.26
N ARG A 689 7.22 6.94 -0.39
CA ARG A 689 6.46 7.80 0.53
C ARG A 689 4.98 7.39 0.55
N GLY A 690 4.37 7.18 -0.61
CA GLY A 690 3.00 6.69 -0.75
C GLY A 690 2.78 5.33 -0.08
N ASP A 691 3.68 4.37 -0.32
CA ASP A 691 3.65 3.04 0.30
C ASP A 691 3.70 3.12 1.83
N LEU A 692 4.62 3.94 2.37
CA LEU A 692 4.78 4.11 3.81
C LEU A 692 3.54 4.75 4.44
N ILE A 693 2.94 5.75 3.79
CA ILE A 693 1.69 6.38 4.27
C ILE A 693 0.55 5.36 4.25
N ALA A 694 0.37 4.60 3.16
CA ALA A 694 -0.67 3.59 3.05
C ALA A 694 -0.55 2.51 4.14
N VAL A 695 0.68 2.09 4.47
CA VAL A 695 0.96 1.13 5.56
C VAL A 695 0.60 1.71 6.92
N LEU A 696 0.87 3.00 7.16
CA LEU A 696 0.54 3.66 8.42
C LEU A 696 -0.98 3.82 8.60
N GLU A 697 -1.70 4.03 7.49
CA GLU A 697 -3.17 4.14 7.44
C GLU A 697 -3.90 2.78 7.49
N ASP A 698 -3.21 1.67 7.23
CA ASP A 698 -3.79 0.33 7.28
C ASP A 698 -4.21 -0.04 8.71
N ALA A 699 -5.52 -0.05 8.94
CA ALA A 699 -6.12 -0.41 10.22
C ALA A 699 -5.97 -1.89 10.59
N ASP A 700 -5.79 -2.77 9.59
CA ASP A 700 -5.64 -4.21 9.76
C ASP A 700 -4.20 -4.60 10.14
N LEU A 701 -3.22 -3.72 9.92
CA LEU A 701 -1.84 -3.94 10.31
C LEU A 701 -1.66 -3.77 11.84
N PRO A 702 -0.99 -4.72 12.54
CA PRO A 702 -0.78 -4.62 13.98
C PRO A 702 -0.06 -3.32 14.37
N VAL A 703 -0.46 -2.75 15.50
CA VAL A 703 0.08 -1.46 15.95
C VAL A 703 1.59 -1.48 16.19
N VAL A 704 2.11 -2.60 16.70
CA VAL A 704 3.55 -2.81 16.92
C VAL A 704 4.33 -2.77 15.60
N GLU A 705 3.71 -3.20 14.51
CA GLU A 705 4.29 -3.17 13.17
C GLU A 705 4.37 -1.74 12.65
N ARG A 706 3.28 -0.98 12.73
CA ARG A 706 3.29 0.45 12.38
C ARG A 706 4.30 1.24 13.23
N GLN A 707 4.48 0.87 14.50
CA GLN A 707 5.43 1.52 15.40
C GLN A 707 6.88 1.39 14.93
N LYS A 708 7.28 0.25 14.36
CA LYS A 708 8.62 0.02 13.82
C LYS A 708 8.95 0.98 12.67
N VAL A 709 8.00 1.16 11.75
CA VAL A 709 8.14 2.10 10.62
C VAL A 709 8.29 3.53 11.11
N VAL A 710 7.43 3.95 12.06
CA VAL A 710 7.50 5.30 12.62
C VAL A 710 8.80 5.52 13.41
N ALA A 711 9.29 4.53 14.14
CA ALA A 711 10.57 4.62 14.84
C ALA A 711 11.73 4.90 13.88
N ALA A 712 11.78 4.21 12.73
CA ALA A 712 12.79 4.46 11.70
C ALA A 712 12.65 5.86 11.05
N LEU A 713 11.41 6.33 10.82
CA LEU A 713 11.16 7.70 10.34
C LEU A 713 11.64 8.75 11.34
N VAL A 714 11.43 8.52 12.63
CA VAL A 714 11.89 9.40 13.72
C VAL A 714 13.42 9.44 13.79
N GLU A 715 14.11 8.30 13.62
CA GLU A 715 15.57 8.24 13.55
C GLU A 715 16.11 9.06 12.37
N MET A 716 15.47 8.93 11.20
CA MET A 716 15.84 9.68 10.01
C MET A 716 15.55 11.19 10.14
N ALA A 717 14.50 11.56 10.89
CA ALA A 717 14.17 12.94 11.20
C ALA A 717 15.09 13.57 12.27
N GLY A 718 15.91 12.77 12.97
CA GLY A 718 16.87 13.25 13.94
C GLY A 718 17.88 14.24 13.32
N LEU A 719 18.29 15.26 14.08
CA LEU A 719 19.04 16.41 13.56
C LEU A 719 20.32 16.03 12.78
N GLN A 720 21.04 15.01 13.23
CA GLN A 720 22.25 14.51 12.55
C GLN A 720 21.93 13.89 11.18
N SER A 721 20.89 13.06 11.12
CA SER A 721 20.45 12.38 9.91
C SER A 721 19.83 13.36 8.92
N ILE A 722 18.85 14.15 9.37
CA ILE A 722 18.06 15.04 8.50
C ILE A 722 18.88 16.18 7.88
N SER A 723 19.95 16.62 8.54
CA SER A 723 20.86 17.63 8.01
C SER A 723 21.72 17.12 6.85
N GLY A 724 21.95 15.80 6.78
CA GLY A 724 22.69 15.15 5.68
C GLY A 724 21.82 14.83 4.45
N LEU A 725 20.49 14.90 4.57
CA LEU A 725 19.57 14.57 3.49
C LEU A 725 19.51 15.64 2.40
N THR A 726 19.14 15.23 1.20
CA THR A 726 18.76 16.12 0.10
C THR A 726 17.50 16.93 0.47
N PRO A 727 17.23 18.08 -0.19
CA PRO A 727 15.99 18.82 0.03
C PRO A 727 14.72 17.97 -0.23
N ALA A 728 14.75 17.10 -1.24
CA ALA A 728 13.68 16.16 -1.51
C ALA A 728 13.55 15.10 -0.39
N GLY A 729 14.68 14.60 0.09
CA GLY A 729 14.76 13.68 1.22
C GLY A 729 14.14 14.22 2.50
N ARG A 730 14.51 15.45 2.87
CA ARG A 730 13.91 16.14 4.02
C ARG A 730 12.40 16.26 3.89
N ARG A 731 11.92 16.69 2.71
CA ARG A 731 10.48 16.80 2.45
C ARG A 731 9.78 15.46 2.60
N ASN A 732 10.32 14.41 1.98
CA ASN A 732 9.75 13.07 2.03
C ASN A 732 9.62 12.56 3.46
N VAL A 733 10.64 12.74 4.30
CA VAL A 733 10.60 12.35 5.72
C VAL A 733 9.52 13.14 6.48
N LEU A 734 9.48 14.47 6.34
CA LEU A 734 8.51 15.32 7.03
C LEU A 734 7.07 15.02 6.60
N GLU A 735 6.82 14.82 5.32
CA GLU A 735 5.50 14.48 4.79
C GLU A 735 5.07 13.07 5.18
N THR A 736 6.00 12.09 5.23
CA THR A 736 5.67 10.74 5.72
C THR A 736 5.30 10.78 7.21
N LEU A 737 6.02 11.55 8.03
CA LEU A 737 5.66 11.76 9.44
C LEU A 737 4.30 12.44 9.62
N LEU A 738 3.92 13.34 8.70
CA LEU A 738 2.58 13.93 8.65
C LEU A 738 1.50 12.92 8.25
N GLY A 739 1.86 11.85 7.56
CA GLY A 739 0.95 10.75 7.24
C GLY A 739 0.62 9.86 8.44
N VAL A 740 1.34 9.97 9.57
CA VAL A 740 1.04 9.16 10.77
C VAL A 740 -0.33 9.56 11.35
N PRO A 741 -1.28 8.62 11.47
CA PRO A 741 -2.60 8.91 12.04
C PRO A 741 -2.52 9.49 13.46
N PRO A 742 -3.25 10.59 13.78
CA PRO A 742 -3.17 11.28 15.07
C PRO A 742 -3.41 10.36 16.29
N GLU A 743 -4.33 9.42 16.17
CA GLU A 743 -4.69 8.45 17.20
C GLU A 743 -3.53 7.53 17.62
N LEU A 744 -2.55 7.27 16.73
CA LEU A 744 -1.38 6.47 17.08
C LEU A 744 -0.46 7.20 18.05
N TRP A 745 -0.39 8.53 17.98
CA TRP A 745 0.39 9.35 18.91
C TRP A 745 -0.23 9.42 20.32
N GLU A 746 -1.52 9.15 20.45
CA GLU A 746 -2.22 9.17 21.74
C GLU A 746 -2.07 7.87 22.53
N ARG A 747 -1.46 6.85 21.94
CA ARG A 747 -1.37 5.54 22.57
C ARG A 747 -0.27 5.45 23.63
N PRO A 748 -0.53 4.85 24.80
CA PRO A 748 0.48 4.69 25.84
C PRO A 748 1.69 3.85 25.42
N ASP A 749 1.51 2.85 24.55
CA ASP A 749 2.58 1.98 24.02
C ASP A 749 3.50 2.69 23.01
N TRP A 750 3.12 3.88 22.53
CA TRP A 750 3.88 4.69 21.58
C TRP A 750 4.67 5.83 22.22
N LEU A 751 4.59 5.98 23.54
CA LEU A 751 5.13 7.12 24.28
C LEU A 751 6.62 7.39 23.98
N ALA A 752 7.44 6.34 23.85
CA ALA A 752 8.87 6.48 23.54
C ALA A 752 9.11 7.01 22.11
N VAL A 753 8.38 6.48 21.11
CA VAL A 753 8.49 6.93 19.71
C VAL A 753 7.94 8.34 19.56
N PHE A 754 6.86 8.67 20.28
CA PHE A 754 6.28 10.01 20.33
C PHE A 754 7.26 11.05 20.92
N ALA A 755 7.92 10.73 22.04
CA ALA A 755 8.96 11.59 22.61
C ALA A 755 10.16 11.77 21.66
N GLY A 756 10.56 10.69 20.96
CA GLY A 756 11.58 10.76 19.90
C GLY A 756 11.19 11.70 18.76
N ALA A 757 9.96 11.59 18.25
CA ALA A 757 9.43 12.45 17.21
C ALA A 757 9.40 13.92 17.65
N ARG A 758 8.91 14.18 18.87
CA ARG A 758 8.90 15.52 19.48
C ARG A 758 10.29 16.13 19.51
N ARG A 759 11.29 15.35 19.95
CA ARG A 759 12.69 15.78 20.00
C ARG A 759 13.25 16.11 18.62
N ALA A 760 13.08 15.22 17.65
CA ALA A 760 13.57 15.40 16.28
C ALA A 760 13.00 16.67 15.64
N VAL A 761 11.68 16.88 15.75
CA VAL A 761 11.00 18.07 15.21
C VAL A 761 11.40 19.36 15.92
N ALA A 762 11.51 19.35 17.25
CA ALA A 762 11.95 20.53 18.00
C ALA A 762 13.40 20.94 17.65
N ASP A 763 14.30 19.96 17.54
CA ASP A 763 15.70 20.21 17.17
C ASP A 763 15.83 20.76 15.74
N LEU A 764 15.09 20.19 14.79
CA LEU A 764 15.07 20.70 13.43
C LEU A 764 14.51 22.13 13.37
N ALA A 765 13.47 22.43 14.14
CA ALA A 765 12.88 23.77 14.20
C ALA A 765 13.85 24.81 14.78
N LEU A 766 14.58 24.46 15.84
CA LEU A 766 15.63 25.33 16.40
C LEU A 766 16.76 25.54 15.40
N SER A 767 17.28 24.47 14.81
CA SER A 767 18.35 24.54 13.80
C SER A 767 17.96 25.38 12.58
N ALA A 768 16.71 25.29 12.14
CA ALA A 768 16.17 26.11 11.06
C ALA A 768 16.03 27.59 11.46
N ALA A 769 15.59 27.89 12.69
CA ALA A 769 15.48 29.25 13.20
C ALA A 769 16.86 29.94 13.36
N ASP A 770 17.87 29.18 13.76
CA ASP A 770 19.25 29.64 13.90
C ASP A 770 20.01 29.71 12.55
N GLY A 771 19.36 29.33 11.45
CA GLY A 771 19.93 29.33 10.10
C GLY A 771 20.98 28.24 9.85
N GLN A 772 21.10 27.25 10.73
CA GLN A 772 22.05 26.14 10.61
C GLN A 772 21.58 25.06 9.61
N THR A 773 20.27 24.83 9.50
CA THR A 773 19.67 23.92 8.52
C THR A 773 18.81 24.69 7.52
N VAL A 774 19.07 24.53 6.22
CA VAL A 774 18.27 25.18 5.17
C VAL A 774 16.96 24.41 4.95
N VAL A 775 15.85 25.00 5.40
CA VAL A 775 14.49 24.44 5.27
C VAL A 775 13.69 25.30 4.29
N GLY A 776 13.12 24.68 3.25
CA GLY A 776 12.29 25.35 2.25
C GLY A 776 10.95 25.82 2.82
N GLU A 777 10.20 26.64 2.08
CA GLU A 777 8.92 27.19 2.55
C GLU A 777 7.86 26.10 2.80
N GLN A 778 7.73 25.12 1.88
CA GLN A 778 6.84 23.98 2.05
C GLN A 778 7.21 23.11 3.26
N ASP A 779 8.50 22.86 3.44
CA ASP A 779 9.02 22.07 4.57
C ASP A 779 8.76 22.78 5.91
N ARG A 780 8.78 24.12 5.96
CA ARG A 780 8.39 24.90 7.16
C ARG A 780 6.92 24.74 7.51
N ASN A 781 6.03 24.70 6.51
CA ASN A 781 4.60 24.46 6.75
C ASN A 781 4.37 23.05 7.30
N ALA A 782 5.06 22.06 6.74
CA ALA A 782 5.03 20.69 7.26
C ALA A 782 5.55 20.62 8.70
N LEU A 783 6.65 21.30 9.00
CA LEU A 783 7.26 21.37 10.33
C LEU A 783 6.32 22.03 11.36
N ASN A 784 5.66 23.13 11.01
CA ASN A 784 4.69 23.78 11.89
C ASN A 784 3.49 22.87 12.18
N THR A 785 2.98 22.19 11.15
CA THR A 785 1.88 21.22 11.31
C THR A 785 2.29 20.04 12.22
N LEU A 786 3.53 19.54 12.07
CA LEU A 786 4.07 18.50 12.95
C LEU A 786 4.20 18.97 14.39
N LYS A 787 4.62 20.22 14.65
CA LYS A 787 4.69 20.77 16.01
C LYS A 787 3.32 20.74 16.70
N ASP A 788 2.27 21.11 15.98
CA ASP A 788 0.90 21.07 16.52
C ASP A 788 0.46 19.64 16.81
N ARG A 789 0.65 18.70 15.86
CA ARG A 789 0.30 17.27 16.04
C ARG A 789 1.09 16.60 17.16
N LEU A 790 2.36 16.94 17.30
CA LEU A 790 3.24 16.41 18.33
C LEU A 790 3.12 17.14 19.68
N ARG A 791 2.18 18.08 19.81
CA ARG A 791 1.92 18.84 21.04
C ARG A 791 3.14 19.65 21.51
N ILE A 792 3.93 20.17 20.58
CA ILE A 792 5.08 21.05 20.85
C ILE A 792 4.56 22.49 20.95
N GLN A 793 3.76 22.72 21.98
CA GLN A 793 3.15 24.00 22.34
C GLN A 793 3.22 24.19 23.84
N GLN A 794 2.94 25.41 24.32
CA GLN A 794 3.09 25.72 25.74
C GLN A 794 2.22 24.81 26.60
N SER A 795 2.89 24.00 27.42
CA SER A 795 2.25 23.10 28.38
C SER A 795 1.53 23.91 29.47
N PRO A 796 0.33 23.48 29.90
CA PRO A 796 -0.35 24.09 31.04
C PRO A 796 0.32 23.77 32.38
N GLN A 797 1.19 22.76 32.44
CA GLN A 797 1.94 22.41 33.65
C GLN A 797 3.15 23.34 33.84
N THR A 798 3.34 23.78 35.08
CA THR A 798 4.59 24.42 35.50
C THR A 798 5.57 23.34 35.94
N VAL A 799 6.79 23.36 35.37
CA VAL A 799 7.82 22.35 35.62
C VAL A 799 8.99 22.97 36.39
N TYR A 800 9.30 22.42 37.56
CA TYR A 800 10.47 22.80 38.35
C TYR A 800 11.58 21.74 38.22
N VAL A 801 12.84 22.16 38.24
CA VAL A 801 13.99 21.25 38.04
C VAL A 801 14.85 21.22 39.29
N GLN A 802 14.85 20.10 40.00
CA GLN A 802 15.73 19.81 41.12
C GLN A 802 16.89 18.93 40.67
N PHE A 803 18.12 19.40 40.83
CA PHE A 803 19.30 18.68 40.35
C PHE A 803 20.42 18.52 41.39
N ALA A 804 21.17 17.41 41.27
CA ALA A 804 22.36 17.10 42.05
C ALA A 804 23.45 16.50 41.15
N GLY A 805 24.72 16.54 41.58
CA GLY A 805 25.80 15.85 40.84
C GLY A 805 26.20 16.43 39.47
N MET A 806 25.52 17.46 38.95
CA MET A 806 25.81 18.08 37.65
C MET A 806 26.09 19.59 37.73
N ALA A 807 26.70 20.16 36.68
CA ALA A 807 26.92 21.60 36.59
C ALA A 807 25.59 22.33 36.40
N ARG A 808 25.52 23.59 36.85
CA ARG A 808 24.30 24.40 36.67
C ARG A 808 24.05 24.72 35.18
N GLU A 809 25.13 24.81 34.41
CA GLU A 809 25.09 24.96 32.95
C GLU A 809 24.43 23.75 32.28
N ASP A 810 24.79 22.53 32.69
CA ASP A 810 24.16 21.29 32.18
C ASP A 810 22.66 21.24 32.52
N ALA A 811 22.29 21.64 33.74
CA ALA A 811 20.90 21.72 34.16
C ALA A 811 20.13 22.77 33.34
N GLY A 812 20.75 23.93 33.08
CA GLY A 812 20.21 24.96 32.22
C GLY A 812 20.03 24.50 30.77
N ALA A 813 20.98 23.73 30.23
CA ALA A 813 20.91 23.14 28.90
C ALA A 813 19.79 22.10 28.79
N LEU A 814 19.60 21.26 29.81
CA LEU A 814 18.49 20.32 29.90
C LEU A 814 17.14 21.08 29.92
N SER A 815 17.01 22.10 30.76
CA SER A 815 15.80 22.94 30.79
C SER A 815 15.54 23.63 29.45
N ALA A 816 16.58 24.12 28.76
CA ALA A 816 16.43 24.73 27.44
C ALA A 816 15.85 23.74 26.42
N LYS A 817 16.32 22.49 26.40
CA LYS A 817 15.75 21.42 25.57
C LYS A 817 14.29 21.14 25.90
N MET A 818 13.92 21.12 27.17
CA MET A 818 12.54 20.90 27.59
C MET A 818 11.63 22.09 27.24
N ARG A 819 12.11 23.33 27.37
CA ARG A 819 11.37 24.53 26.91
C ARG A 819 11.11 24.48 25.41
N ALA A 820 12.09 24.02 24.61
CA ALA A 820 11.91 23.84 23.17
C ALA A 820 10.83 22.81 22.81
N LEU A 821 10.55 21.86 23.72
CA LEU A 821 9.47 20.89 23.61
C LEU A 821 8.11 21.44 24.10
N GLY A 822 8.07 22.70 24.56
CA GLY A 822 6.86 23.36 25.05
C GLY A 822 6.66 23.31 26.56
N TRP A 823 7.57 22.70 27.33
CA TRP A 823 7.42 22.59 28.78
C TRP A 823 7.57 23.94 29.50
N GLY A 824 6.63 24.24 30.41
CA GLY A 824 6.57 25.48 31.19
C GLY A 824 7.61 25.54 32.31
N ILE A 825 8.90 25.59 31.97
CA ILE A 825 10.00 25.74 32.93
C ILE A 825 10.33 27.22 33.14
N PRO A 826 10.17 27.78 34.35
CA PRO A 826 10.56 29.15 34.67
C PRO A 826 12.04 29.43 34.34
N ASN A 827 12.41 30.70 34.24
CA ASN A 827 13.80 31.11 34.08
C ASN A 827 14.20 32.14 35.15
N PRO A 828 15.04 31.78 36.14
CA PRO A 828 15.57 30.44 36.40
C PRO A 828 14.50 29.51 36.98
N GLY A 829 14.53 28.24 36.61
CA GLY A 829 13.63 27.18 37.09
C GLY A 829 14.39 26.02 37.74
N GLU A 830 15.72 26.12 37.79
CA GLU A 830 16.65 25.10 38.21
C GLU A 830 17.19 25.37 39.62
N GLU A 831 16.99 24.42 40.52
CA GLU A 831 17.42 24.46 41.91
C GLU A 831 18.34 23.28 42.24
N ARG A 832 19.50 23.57 42.86
CA ARG A 832 20.42 22.53 43.30
C ARG A 832 19.97 21.99 44.65
N VAL A 833 19.57 20.72 44.70
CA VAL A 833 19.03 20.09 45.91
C VAL A 833 19.77 18.79 46.19
N ALA A 834 20.38 18.65 47.38
CA ALA A 834 21.13 17.44 47.75
C ALA A 834 20.28 16.16 47.68
N ALA A 835 19.00 16.25 47.99
CA ALA A 835 18.06 15.14 47.93
C ALA A 835 17.75 14.63 46.51
N ALA A 836 18.14 15.37 45.46
CA ALA A 836 18.03 14.91 44.07
C ALA A 836 19.14 13.91 43.69
N ALA A 837 20.14 13.68 44.55
CA ALA A 837 21.20 12.73 44.30
C ALA A 837 20.66 11.30 44.12
N GLY A 838 21.08 10.63 43.04
CA GLY A 838 20.65 9.28 42.68
C GLY A 838 19.20 9.20 42.17
N LYS A 839 18.58 10.32 41.78
CA LYS A 839 17.21 10.36 41.27
C LYS A 839 17.18 10.65 39.78
N ASN A 840 16.24 9.99 39.09
CA ASN A 840 15.88 10.19 37.70
C ASN A 840 14.36 10.02 37.58
N GLU A 841 13.61 10.94 38.17
CA GLU A 841 12.15 10.83 38.25
C GLU A 841 11.45 12.16 37.98
N VAL A 842 10.27 12.10 37.35
CA VAL A 842 9.34 13.22 37.23
C VAL A 842 8.23 13.01 38.25
N ARG A 843 8.10 13.90 39.21
CA ARG A 843 7.08 13.79 40.25
C ARG A 843 5.84 14.60 39.90
N TYR A 844 4.67 14.06 40.23
CA TYR A 844 3.38 14.65 39.91
C TYR A 844 2.32 14.43 41.01
N ASN A 845 1.26 15.22 40.95
CA ASN A 845 0.11 15.07 41.84
C ASN A 845 -0.79 13.90 41.41
N PRO A 846 -0.98 12.85 42.23
CA PRO A 846 -1.79 11.69 41.86
C PRO A 846 -3.30 11.94 41.79
N TYR A 847 -3.79 13.08 42.28
CA TYR A 847 -5.20 13.42 42.30
C TYR A 847 -5.65 14.19 41.06
N ASN A 848 -4.75 14.41 40.09
CA ASN A 848 -5.04 15.08 38.83
C ASN A 848 -4.56 14.21 37.67
N ASP A 849 -5.49 13.62 36.91
CA ASP A 849 -5.16 12.73 35.79
C ASP A 849 -4.36 13.44 34.68
N ALA A 850 -4.56 14.77 34.51
CA ALA A 850 -3.78 15.56 33.57
C ALA A 850 -2.30 15.65 33.98
N ASP A 851 -2.01 15.68 35.27
CA ASP A 851 -0.63 15.72 35.78
C ASP A 851 0.07 14.37 35.60
N ARG A 852 -0.66 13.27 35.72
CA ARG A 852 -0.12 11.94 35.44
C ARG A 852 0.34 11.79 33.99
N GLY A 853 -0.53 12.08 33.02
CA GLY A 853 -0.18 11.97 31.60
C GLY A 853 0.95 12.93 31.21
N ALA A 854 0.94 14.15 31.73
CA ALA A 854 2.01 15.11 31.51
C ALA A 854 3.35 14.65 32.12
N ALA A 855 3.33 14.03 33.29
CA ALA A 855 4.54 13.50 33.93
C ALA A 855 5.13 12.32 33.18
N GLU A 856 4.30 11.41 32.68
CA GLU A 856 4.72 10.27 31.86
C GLU A 856 5.38 10.76 30.55
N LEU A 857 4.77 11.74 29.87
CA LEU A 857 5.37 12.36 28.67
C LEU A 857 6.66 13.11 28.97
N LEU A 858 6.70 13.92 30.03
CA LEU A 858 7.92 14.64 30.42
C LEU A 858 9.05 13.68 30.77
N ALA A 859 8.75 12.56 31.44
CA ALA A 859 9.72 11.53 31.74
C ALA A 859 10.25 10.86 30.46
N ALA A 860 9.40 10.62 29.46
CA ALA A 860 9.83 10.10 28.16
C ALA A 860 10.71 11.11 27.38
N ASP A 861 10.31 12.39 27.33
CA ASP A 861 11.09 13.48 26.71
C ASP A 861 12.48 13.61 27.36
N LEU A 862 12.56 13.51 28.70
CA LEU A 862 13.82 13.51 29.44
C LEU A 862 14.65 12.26 29.17
N THR A 863 14.01 11.10 29.03
CA THR A 863 14.71 9.83 28.74
C THR A 863 15.43 9.92 27.41
N VAL A 864 14.76 10.44 26.38
CA VAL A 864 15.35 10.69 25.06
C VAL A 864 16.46 11.75 25.14
N ALA A 865 16.25 12.85 25.88
CA ALA A 865 17.20 13.95 25.95
C ALA A 865 18.48 13.64 26.76
N ALA A 866 18.37 12.82 27.81
CA ALA A 866 19.46 12.48 28.72
C ALA A 866 20.08 11.11 28.44
N GLY A 867 19.50 10.31 27.54
CA GLY A 867 19.99 8.96 27.20
C GLY A 867 19.89 7.96 28.34
N ARG A 868 19.03 8.22 29.34
CA ARG A 868 18.87 7.40 30.54
C ARG A 868 17.42 7.35 30.96
N LEU A 869 16.98 6.22 31.52
CA LEU A 869 15.59 6.06 31.92
C LEU A 869 15.19 7.05 33.03
N VAL A 870 14.11 7.78 32.79
CA VAL A 870 13.44 8.65 33.76
C VAL A 870 12.02 8.13 33.98
N THR A 871 11.58 8.04 35.23
CA THR A 871 10.27 7.47 35.58
C THR A 871 9.33 8.51 36.16
N ALA A 872 8.04 8.46 35.79
CA ALA A 872 7.01 9.26 36.46
C ALA A 872 6.68 8.68 37.85
N ARG A 873 6.53 9.53 38.87
CA ARG A 873 6.26 9.13 40.25
C ARG A 873 5.18 9.98 40.91
N ALA A 874 4.15 9.32 41.41
CA ALA A 874 3.10 9.96 42.20
C ALA A 874 3.63 10.47 43.54
N VAL A 875 3.43 11.76 43.84
CA VAL A 875 3.76 12.38 45.12
C VAL A 875 2.61 13.31 45.56
N PRO A 876 1.81 12.92 46.57
CA PRO A 876 0.60 13.65 46.98
C PRO A 876 0.79 15.12 47.41
N ILE A 877 2.00 15.53 47.77
CA ILE A 877 2.30 16.89 48.24
C ILE A 877 2.45 17.90 47.08
N ILE A 878 2.61 17.43 45.85
CA ILE A 878 2.79 18.28 44.68
C ILE A 878 1.47 18.97 44.35
N LYS A 879 1.51 20.27 44.05
CA LYS A 879 0.31 21.04 43.67
C LYS A 879 -0.21 20.57 42.32
N ALA A 880 -1.52 20.67 42.11
CA ALA A 880 -2.11 20.42 40.79
C ALA A 880 -1.49 21.35 39.73
N ASN A 881 -1.34 20.86 38.50
CA ASN A 881 -0.68 21.54 37.38
C ASN A 881 0.81 21.85 37.61
N THR A 882 1.45 21.14 38.54
CA THR A 882 2.89 21.27 38.83
C THR A 882 3.58 19.93 38.66
N LEU A 883 4.72 19.93 37.98
CA LEU A 883 5.62 18.78 37.84
C LEU A 883 7.01 19.13 38.39
N GLU A 884 7.70 18.14 38.94
CA GLU A 884 9.06 18.30 39.45
C GLU A 884 10.00 17.29 38.82
N ILE A 885 11.05 17.76 38.14
CA ILE A 885 12.12 16.93 37.59
C ILE A 885 13.19 16.76 38.67
N TRP A 886 13.40 15.54 39.12
CA TRP A 886 14.45 15.17 40.06
C TRP A 886 15.52 14.37 39.33
N THR A 887 16.68 14.99 39.10
CA THR A 887 17.71 14.46 38.19
C THR A 887 19.12 14.57 38.78
N SER A 888 19.97 13.57 38.56
CA SER A 888 21.39 13.64 38.96
C SER A 888 22.30 12.89 38.01
N ILE A 889 23.48 13.41 37.66
CA ILE A 889 24.50 12.66 36.89
C ILE A 889 25.18 11.62 37.77
#